data_AF-A0A093YD50-F1
#
_entry.id   AF-A0A093YD50-F1
#
_cell.length_a   1.000
_cell.length_b   1.000
_cell.length_c   1.000
_cell.angle_alpha   90.00
_cell.angle_beta   90.00
_cell.angle_gamma   90.00
#
_symmetry.space_group_name_H-M   'P 1'
#
loop_
_entity.id
_entity.type
_entity.pdbx_description
1 polymer ?
#
loop_
_entity_poly.entity_id
_entity_poly.type
_entity_poly.pdbx_seq_one_letter_code
_entity_poly.pdbx_strand_id
1 'polypeptide(L)'
;MGFCSFYVFRLHFVRPTIEPGSSPAGGTVSPARRDKLCEVGLMLGMGWLVVGGVDWSGDSGTEALAGQTYVWHCTVHVCTCSNEVTEKAALPRTEPLDPSRRYFPAPPAEDLNLAPMANQSVPALSYEQHNLVLLQSPVTMLLNSFAFLGLFGVIVRADNEIVSDVNSFALTRNGGCKCGPSDQCWPAPAIWNGFNLTLDGKLIADTPPAISCYNGPQKDLETCASLQADLKNSTYIGNSPVANGFPVDDQCPPVNFAAGEVAGNCTMRGLPRYTVDATNALDVSAAVVFARLSNIRLVIRNTGHDLLGRSAGDGSLAVWIHNLRQGITFQNKYTASDRCSKSGWTGSAIKIGGGYVWSEVYAVAEANNVIVVGGGDPSVGCIGGYAQGGGHSPASHNYGLGADQILEAQVVLANGLIVTANACQNSDLFTAIRGGGGGTYGIVVSTIVKAHPTTSVSAQTFSMAPLTDANIPDFIDALAIVYSAYPDLADAGLHGYGSWAANSYAPVIPGLPYTTGYSHALGMIGKTIPDAKNAFESTAAKLSVYNGTSLYIRSDYFTFPTYAEYYRTLSGGVAPVGSDGAAGSRLLDRKALTNSEGLKNMLNTTAGSPGEFLQNSISLVSGGQVFKDSAEPYSGVNPGWRTSYLHNIVAGGWPPGSDAATKAAVHKDITEVKVGSMRAIAPDTGCYMNEADRLDPDYLKDFYGGALPKLQAAKKKYDPTGVFYCPTCVGSDEWKEDALWRLCKAQ
;
A
#
# COMPACT_ATOMS: atom_id res chain seq x y z
N MET A 1 -43.17 -6.56 17.54
CA MET A 1 -42.22 -7.05 18.57
C MET A 1 -41.71 -8.40 18.12
N GLY A 2 -40.41 -8.54 17.87
CA GLY A 2 -39.81 -9.85 17.54
C GLY A 2 -39.48 -10.61 18.82
N PHE A 3 -39.79 -11.90 18.88
CA PHE A 3 -39.44 -12.75 20.02
C PHE A 3 -37.99 -13.22 19.92
N CYS A 4 -37.16 -12.87 20.90
CA CYS A 4 -35.86 -13.52 21.11
C CYS A 4 -36.05 -14.83 21.89
N SER A 5 -35.68 -15.96 21.27
CA SER A 5 -35.48 -17.21 22.00
C SER A 5 -34.13 -17.17 22.72
N PHE A 6 -34.14 -17.22 24.05
CA PHE A 6 -32.94 -17.36 24.87
C PHE A 6 -32.53 -18.84 24.98
N TYR A 7 -31.28 -19.16 24.66
CA TYR A 7 -30.69 -20.47 24.93
C TYR A 7 -29.85 -20.41 26.20
N VAL A 8 -30.11 -21.29 27.16
CA VAL A 8 -29.32 -21.43 28.40
C VAL A 8 -28.60 -22.77 28.37
N PHE A 9 -27.26 -22.73 28.30
CA PHE A 9 -26.44 -23.94 28.40
C PHE A 9 -26.02 -24.18 29.86
N ARG A 10 -26.27 -25.39 30.37
CA ARG A 10 -25.78 -25.85 31.69
C ARG A 10 -24.76 -26.96 31.48
N LEU A 11 -23.49 -26.67 31.77
CA LEU A 11 -22.42 -27.67 31.76
C LEU A 11 -22.34 -28.37 33.11
N HIS A 12 -22.43 -29.70 33.12
CA HIS A 12 -22.10 -30.54 34.27
C HIS A 12 -20.89 -31.41 33.93
N PHE A 13 -19.82 -31.28 34.73
CA PHE A 13 -18.66 -32.17 34.66
C PHE A 13 -18.87 -33.37 35.58
N VAL A 14 -18.83 -34.58 35.03
CA VAL A 14 -18.84 -35.83 35.79
C VAL A 14 -17.39 -36.31 35.98
N ARG A 15 -17.03 -36.76 37.18
CA ARG A 15 -15.68 -37.29 37.46
C ARG A 15 -15.47 -38.66 36.78
N PRO A 16 -14.27 -38.95 36.25
CA PRO A 16 -13.91 -40.32 35.85
C PRO A 16 -13.85 -41.25 37.07
N THR A 17 -14.33 -42.48 36.91
CA THR A 17 -14.07 -43.59 37.83
C THR A 17 -12.73 -44.23 37.52
N ILE A 18 -11.98 -44.61 38.57
CA ILE A 18 -10.66 -45.25 38.48
C ILE A 18 -10.83 -46.76 38.72
N GLU A 19 -10.31 -47.61 37.82
CA GLU A 19 -10.11 -49.03 38.09
C GLU A 19 -8.81 -49.27 38.89
N PRO A 20 -8.78 -50.18 39.88
CA PRO A 20 -7.65 -50.30 40.79
C PRO A 20 -6.55 -51.26 40.30
N GLY A 21 -5.34 -50.73 40.09
CA GLY A 21 -4.11 -51.50 39.85
C GLY A 21 -3.01 -51.19 40.87
N SER A 22 -2.90 -52.05 41.90
CA SER A 22 -1.77 -52.23 42.85
C SER A 22 -0.76 -51.07 43.08
N SER A 23 -0.85 -50.44 44.25
CA SER A 23 0.28 -49.75 44.94
C SER A 23 0.98 -50.76 45.90
N PRO A 24 2.24 -50.55 46.35
CA PRO A 24 2.62 -49.52 47.34
C PRO A 24 3.98 -48.84 47.00
N ALA A 25 4.49 -47.78 47.65
CA ALA A 25 4.08 -46.87 48.73
C ALA A 25 4.68 -45.47 48.40
N GLY A 26 4.33 -44.34 49.02
CA GLY A 26 3.35 -44.02 50.06
C GLY A 26 3.51 -42.53 50.40
N GLY A 27 2.45 -41.87 50.89
CA GLY A 27 2.50 -40.44 51.22
C GLY A 27 1.12 -39.80 51.28
N THR A 28 0.66 -39.50 52.50
CA THR A 28 -0.67 -38.93 52.76
C THR A 28 -0.67 -37.41 52.78
N VAL A 29 -1.54 -36.76 51.99
CA VAL A 29 -1.99 -35.37 52.23
C VAL A 29 -3.49 -35.27 51.95
N SER A 30 -4.23 -34.60 52.84
CA SER A 30 -5.70 -34.45 52.76
C SER A 30 -6.16 -33.32 51.82
N PRO A 31 -7.41 -33.33 51.31
CA PRO A 31 -7.83 -32.42 50.24
C PRO A 31 -8.27 -31.04 50.75
N ALA A 32 -7.59 -29.98 50.31
CA ALA A 32 -8.11 -28.61 50.42
C ALA A 32 -9.09 -28.31 49.27
N ARG A 33 -10.32 -27.92 49.58
CA ARG A 33 -11.29 -27.43 48.58
C ARG A 33 -10.82 -26.10 47.99
N ARG A 34 -10.81 -25.99 46.66
CA ARG A 34 -10.88 -24.73 45.93
C ARG A 34 -11.84 -24.88 44.76
N ASP A 35 -13.11 -24.64 45.02
CA ASP A 35 -14.10 -24.43 43.97
C ASP A 35 -13.78 -23.09 43.27
N LYS A 36 -13.18 -23.14 42.08
CA LYS A 36 -13.03 -21.98 41.20
C LYS A 36 -14.18 -21.97 40.19
N LEU A 37 -15.16 -21.10 40.42
CA LEU A 37 -16.11 -20.68 39.40
C LEU A 37 -15.37 -19.80 38.37
N CYS A 38 -15.40 -20.21 37.10
CA CYS A 38 -15.19 -19.31 35.97
C CYS A 38 -16.55 -19.04 35.34
N GLU A 39 -17.11 -17.85 35.58
CA GLU A 39 -18.21 -17.34 34.77
C GLU A 39 -17.65 -16.75 33.46
N VAL A 40 -18.18 -17.21 32.33
CA VAL A 40 -17.92 -16.60 31.02
C VAL A 40 -19.17 -15.85 30.60
N GLY A 41 -19.21 -14.55 30.90
CA GLY A 41 -20.27 -13.66 30.46
C GLY A 41 -20.00 -13.13 29.05
N LEU A 42 -20.79 -13.55 28.06
CA LEU A 42 -20.82 -12.92 26.75
C LEU A 42 -21.89 -11.82 26.77
N MET A 43 -21.50 -10.55 26.63
CA MET A 43 -22.44 -9.42 26.52
C MET A 43 -22.33 -8.74 25.15
N LEU A 44 -23.48 -8.57 24.49
CA LEU A 44 -23.63 -7.76 23.28
C LEU A 44 -24.50 -6.53 23.60
N GLY A 45 -23.92 -5.33 23.46
CA GLY A 45 -24.69 -4.10 23.24
C GLY A 45 -24.93 -3.17 24.45
N MET A 46 -24.27 -2.01 24.41
CA MET A 46 -24.69 -0.70 24.97
C MET A 46 -25.03 -0.57 26.47
N GLY A 47 -24.11 0.04 27.23
CA GLY A 47 -24.39 0.63 28.55
C GLY A 47 -23.12 0.88 29.37
N TRP A 48 -22.92 2.11 29.86
CA TRP A 48 -21.76 2.47 30.69
C TRP A 48 -21.93 1.98 32.14
N LEU A 49 -20.86 1.43 32.74
CA LEU A 49 -20.64 1.52 34.20
C LEU A 49 -19.14 1.46 34.55
N VAL A 50 -18.74 2.19 35.59
CA VAL A 50 -17.34 2.29 36.07
C VAL A 50 -17.22 1.62 37.45
N VAL A 51 -16.53 0.48 37.50
CA VAL A 51 -15.80 -0.13 38.65
C VAL A 51 -14.80 -1.12 38.01
N GLY A 52 -13.57 -1.38 38.48
CA GLY A 52 -12.73 -0.80 39.54
C GLY A 52 -11.46 -1.68 39.67
N GLY A 53 -10.29 -1.11 39.96
CA GLY A 53 -9.01 -1.85 39.83
C GLY A 53 -8.63 -2.68 41.07
N VAL A 54 -7.93 -3.80 40.84
CA VAL A 54 -7.06 -4.47 41.82
C VAL A 54 -5.77 -4.91 41.13
N ASP A 55 -4.66 -4.61 41.77
CA ASP A 55 -3.28 -4.82 41.33
C ASP A 55 -2.73 -6.18 41.82
N TRP A 56 -1.91 -6.88 41.04
CA TRP A 56 -1.12 -8.04 41.52
C TRP A 56 0.19 -8.21 40.74
N SER A 57 1.27 -7.74 41.36
CA SER A 57 2.66 -8.12 41.10
C SER A 57 2.92 -9.59 41.46
N GLY A 58 3.78 -10.29 40.70
CA GLY A 58 4.27 -11.62 41.08
C GLY A 58 5.27 -12.21 40.08
N ASP A 59 6.52 -12.39 40.52
CA ASP A 59 7.65 -12.89 39.71
C ASP A 59 7.63 -14.41 39.44
N SER A 60 8.28 -14.77 38.33
CA SER A 60 9.07 -15.98 38.03
C SER A 60 8.62 -17.38 38.52
N GLY A 61 8.67 -18.37 37.62
CA GLY A 61 8.66 -19.79 38.02
C GLY A 61 8.56 -20.78 36.85
N THR A 62 9.70 -21.16 36.26
CA THR A 62 9.78 -22.26 35.29
C THR A 62 10.00 -23.60 36.00
N GLU A 63 9.06 -24.53 35.92
CA GLU A 63 9.33 -25.98 36.05
C GLU A 63 8.53 -26.77 35.01
N ALA A 64 9.22 -27.65 34.30
CA ALA A 64 8.63 -28.55 33.32
C ALA A 64 8.42 -29.93 33.95
N LEU A 65 7.19 -30.47 33.85
CA LEU A 65 6.90 -31.87 34.15
C LEU A 65 6.18 -32.52 32.97
N ALA A 66 6.68 -33.69 32.57
CA ALA A 66 6.31 -34.33 31.31
C ALA A 66 5.11 -35.28 31.45
N GLY A 67 4.33 -35.37 30.36
CA GLY A 67 3.72 -36.64 29.93
C GLY A 67 2.52 -37.18 30.69
N GLN A 68 1.37 -36.48 30.66
CA GLN A 68 0.06 -37.12 30.80
C GLN A 68 -0.98 -36.48 29.85
N THR A 69 -1.66 -37.31 29.06
CA THR A 69 -2.72 -36.89 28.13
C THR A 69 -4.09 -37.15 28.74
N TYR A 70 -4.90 -36.11 28.91
CA TYR A 70 -6.27 -36.21 29.43
C TYR A 70 -7.29 -36.12 28.30
N VAL A 71 -8.14 -37.15 28.15
CA VAL A 71 -9.23 -37.17 27.17
C VAL A 71 -10.55 -36.84 27.88
N TRP A 72 -11.25 -35.81 27.40
CA TRP A 72 -12.57 -35.41 27.89
C TRP A 72 -13.64 -35.78 26.86
N HIS A 73 -14.67 -36.51 27.28
CA HIS A 73 -15.87 -36.72 26.46
C HIS A 73 -16.93 -35.67 26.80
N CYS A 74 -17.41 -34.95 25.79
CA CYS A 74 -18.62 -34.14 25.86
C CYS A 74 -19.77 -34.86 25.15
N THR A 75 -20.96 -34.84 25.75
CA THR A 75 -22.19 -35.34 25.14
C THR A 75 -23.25 -34.25 25.25
N VAL A 76 -23.90 -33.92 24.13
CA VAL A 76 -24.93 -32.87 24.05
C VAL A 76 -26.27 -33.53 23.76
N HIS A 77 -27.27 -33.25 24.60
CA HIS A 77 -28.67 -33.58 24.32
C HIS A 77 -29.43 -32.32 23.92
N VAL A 78 -30.23 -32.42 22.87
CA VAL A 78 -31.16 -31.37 22.41
C VAL A 78 -32.58 -31.86 22.64
N CYS A 79 -33.40 -31.04 23.30
CA CYS A 79 -34.83 -31.26 23.43
C CYS A 79 -35.57 -30.09 22.78
N THR A 80 -36.59 -30.38 21.98
CA THR A 80 -37.49 -29.39 21.40
C THR A 80 -38.84 -29.41 22.12
N CYS A 81 -39.49 -28.25 22.21
CA CYS A 81 -40.88 -28.11 22.65
C CYS A 81 -41.63 -27.31 21.59
N SER A 82 -42.73 -27.85 21.09
CA SER A 82 -43.69 -27.15 20.22
C SER A 82 -44.84 -26.60 21.04
N ASN A 83 -45.35 -25.44 20.67
CA ASN A 83 -46.67 -24.94 21.11
C ASN A 83 -47.32 -24.20 19.94
N GLU A 84 -48.54 -24.62 19.60
CA GLU A 84 -49.42 -23.92 18.66
C GLU A 84 -50.12 -22.74 19.37
N VAL A 85 -50.44 -21.66 18.63
CA VAL A 85 -51.41 -20.65 19.08
C VAL A 85 -52.28 -20.21 17.91
N THR A 86 -53.59 -20.18 18.13
CA THR A 86 -54.65 -19.85 17.16
C THR A 86 -54.93 -18.34 17.05
N GLU A 87 -55.41 -17.90 15.88
CA GLU A 87 -55.87 -16.52 15.61
C GLU A 87 -57.12 -16.10 16.42
N LYS A 88 -57.24 -14.78 16.68
CA LYS A 88 -58.52 -14.06 16.67
C LYS A 88 -58.30 -12.54 16.55
N ALA A 89 -59.15 -11.88 15.75
CA ALA A 89 -59.06 -10.45 15.43
C ALA A 89 -60.18 -9.62 16.09
N ALA A 90 -59.93 -8.32 16.35
CA ALA A 90 -60.95 -7.27 16.47
C ALA A 90 -60.35 -5.84 16.35
N LEU A 91 -61.07 -4.96 15.66
CA LEU A 91 -60.96 -3.49 15.55
C LEU A 91 -62.36 -2.90 15.92
N PRO A 92 -62.70 -1.58 15.81
CA PRO A 92 -61.91 -0.34 15.64
C PRO A 92 -62.30 0.81 16.63
N ARG A 93 -61.70 2.03 16.52
CA ARG A 93 -62.44 3.32 16.50
C ARG A 93 -61.59 4.57 16.09
N THR A 94 -62.19 5.33 15.18
CA THR A 94 -61.94 6.61 14.48
C THR A 94 -61.49 7.89 15.23
N GLU A 95 -60.51 8.63 14.65
CA GLU A 95 -60.49 10.06 14.14
C GLU A 95 -60.94 11.30 15.00
N PRO A 96 -60.58 12.59 14.67
CA PRO A 96 -60.25 13.19 13.34
C PRO A 96 -59.12 14.28 13.21
N LEU A 97 -59.05 14.92 12.02
CA LEU A 97 -58.15 15.95 11.40
C LEU A 97 -58.16 17.38 12.09
N ASP A 98 -57.47 18.49 11.70
CA ASP A 98 -57.07 19.08 10.38
C ASP A 98 -55.97 20.24 10.53
N PRO A 99 -55.77 21.32 9.69
CA PRO A 99 -54.52 21.51 8.90
C PRO A 99 -53.84 22.92 8.89
N SER A 100 -52.69 23.06 8.17
CA SER A 100 -52.37 24.29 7.40
C SER A 100 -51.28 24.15 6.31
N ARG A 101 -51.70 24.24 5.01
CA ARG A 101 -51.23 25.13 3.89
C ARG A 101 -49.72 25.50 3.74
N ARG A 102 -49.11 25.64 2.54
CA ARG A 102 -49.64 25.92 1.18
C ARG A 102 -48.62 25.60 0.03
N TYR A 103 -49.11 25.42 -1.21
CA TYR A 103 -48.38 25.34 -2.51
C TYR A 103 -47.84 26.73 -2.99
N PHE A 104 -47.11 27.00 -4.10
CA PHE A 104 -46.72 26.34 -5.41
C PHE A 104 -45.54 27.16 -6.05
N PRO A 105 -45.08 27.10 -7.35
CA PRO A 105 -45.25 26.16 -8.49
C PRO A 105 -43.93 25.80 -9.29
N ALA A 106 -44.06 25.00 -10.37
CA ALA A 106 -43.17 24.93 -11.56
C ALA A 106 -44.00 25.29 -12.82
N PRO A 107 -43.41 25.70 -13.97
CA PRO A 107 -43.32 24.83 -15.19
C PRO A 107 -42.17 25.26 -16.17
N PRO A 108 -42.10 24.89 -17.48
CA PRO A 108 -42.88 23.94 -18.29
C PRO A 108 -42.04 22.88 -19.08
N ALA A 109 -42.72 22.08 -19.91
CA ALA A 109 -42.17 21.12 -20.86
C ALA A 109 -42.80 21.33 -22.27
N GLU A 110 -42.26 20.67 -23.31
CA GLU A 110 -42.85 20.61 -24.65
C GLU A 110 -43.09 19.14 -25.11
N ASP A 111 -44.37 18.85 -25.38
CA ASP A 111 -45.01 18.08 -26.47
C ASP A 111 -44.13 17.43 -27.58
N LEU A 112 -44.56 16.39 -28.36
CA LEU A 112 -45.57 15.30 -28.30
C LEU A 112 -45.47 14.55 -29.66
N ASN A 113 -45.74 13.22 -29.75
CA ASN A 113 -46.52 12.64 -30.87
C ASN A 113 -46.86 11.12 -30.78
N LEU A 114 -47.88 10.71 -31.55
CA LEU A 114 -48.74 9.52 -31.38
C LEU A 114 -49.15 8.88 -32.74
N ALA A 115 -49.59 7.61 -32.89
CA ALA A 115 -49.75 6.53 -31.90
C ALA A 115 -49.57 5.05 -32.42
N PRO A 116 -50.55 4.36 -33.07
CA PRO A 116 -50.93 3.04 -32.53
C PRO A 116 -51.07 1.85 -33.50
N MET A 117 -51.10 0.62 -32.93
CA MET A 117 -52.23 -0.35 -32.99
C MET A 117 -51.84 -1.66 -32.25
N ALA A 118 -52.53 -2.03 -31.16
CA ALA A 118 -53.67 -2.96 -31.09
C ALA A 118 -53.27 -4.46 -31.20
N ASN A 119 -53.21 -5.25 -30.11
CA ASN A 119 -54.27 -5.76 -29.22
C ASN A 119 -54.70 -7.20 -29.58
N GLN A 120 -54.40 -8.19 -28.72
CA GLN A 120 -55.20 -9.43 -28.58
C GLN A 120 -54.96 -10.14 -27.24
N SER A 121 -55.92 -10.98 -26.85
CA SER A 121 -56.23 -11.33 -25.46
C SER A 121 -55.91 -12.79 -25.05
N VAL A 122 -55.80 -12.97 -23.73
CA VAL A 122 -55.57 -14.21 -22.97
C VAL A 122 -56.69 -15.25 -23.17
N PRO A 123 -56.36 -16.56 -23.03
CA PRO A 123 -57.13 -17.43 -22.15
C PRO A 123 -56.25 -18.11 -21.07
N ALA A 124 -56.81 -18.29 -19.87
CA ALA A 124 -56.13 -18.89 -18.72
C ALA A 124 -56.39 -20.40 -18.63
N LEU A 125 -55.50 -21.17 -17.98
CA LEU A 125 -55.82 -22.46 -17.36
C LEU A 125 -54.80 -22.88 -16.27
N SER A 126 -55.35 -23.20 -15.09
CA SER A 126 -54.86 -24.00 -13.94
C SER A 126 -53.38 -24.44 -13.79
N TYR A 127 -52.73 -23.88 -12.77
CA TYR A 127 -52.24 -24.56 -11.54
C TYR A 127 -51.71 -26.02 -11.62
N GLU A 128 -50.39 -26.18 -11.46
CA GLU A 128 -49.80 -27.11 -10.48
C GLU A 128 -48.35 -26.68 -10.13
N GLN A 129 -48.05 -26.48 -8.84
CA GLN A 129 -46.68 -26.22 -8.37
C GLN A 129 -46.09 -27.46 -7.71
N HIS A 130 -44.94 -27.93 -8.20
CA HIS A 130 -44.08 -28.86 -7.46
C HIS A 130 -42.98 -28.08 -6.74
N ASN A 131 -43.15 -27.86 -5.44
CA ASN A 131 -42.07 -27.36 -4.57
C ASN A 131 -41.09 -28.49 -4.26
N LEU A 132 -39.90 -28.45 -4.88
CA LEU A 132 -38.78 -29.31 -4.51
C LEU A 132 -37.96 -28.64 -3.40
N VAL A 133 -38.37 -28.86 -2.15
CA VAL A 133 -37.60 -28.44 -0.97
C VAL A 133 -36.40 -29.38 -0.83
N LEU A 134 -35.21 -28.88 -1.17
CA LEU A 134 -33.95 -29.58 -0.89
C LEU A 134 -33.64 -29.55 0.61
N LEU A 135 -34.12 -30.57 1.33
CA LEU A 135 -33.71 -30.86 2.70
C LEU A 135 -32.21 -31.23 2.71
N GLN A 136 -31.35 -30.27 3.07
CA GLN A 136 -29.97 -30.59 3.46
C GLN A 136 -30.01 -31.47 4.72
N SER A 137 -29.23 -32.57 4.69
CA SER A 137 -29.22 -33.51 5.80
C SER A 137 -28.57 -32.91 7.07
N PRO A 138 -28.94 -33.35 8.28
CA PRO A 138 -28.26 -32.95 9.51
C PRO A 138 -26.75 -33.24 9.49
N VAL A 139 -26.32 -34.25 8.73
CA VAL A 139 -24.91 -34.61 8.53
C VAL A 139 -24.14 -33.51 7.81
N THR A 140 -24.80 -32.77 6.90
CA THR A 140 -24.19 -31.66 6.16
C THR A 140 -23.95 -30.44 7.05
N MET A 141 -24.86 -30.13 7.99
CA MET A 141 -24.63 -29.11 9.02
C MET A 141 -23.53 -29.51 10.02
N LEU A 142 -23.48 -30.79 10.42
CA LEU A 142 -22.44 -31.30 11.31
C LEU A 142 -21.05 -31.27 10.65
N LEU A 143 -20.92 -31.70 9.39
CA LEU A 143 -19.67 -31.63 8.64
C LEU A 143 -19.19 -30.18 8.46
N ASN A 144 -20.08 -29.24 8.13
CA ASN A 144 -19.73 -27.83 8.05
C ASN A 144 -19.31 -27.25 9.42
N SER A 145 -19.92 -27.72 10.53
CA SER A 145 -19.53 -27.33 11.89
C SER A 145 -18.15 -27.86 12.28
N PHE A 146 -17.80 -29.09 11.87
CA PHE A 146 -16.46 -29.65 12.07
C PHE A 146 -15.41 -29.02 11.14
N ALA A 147 -15.77 -28.57 9.94
CA ALA A 147 -14.87 -27.78 9.09
C ALA A 147 -14.59 -26.39 9.70
N PHE A 148 -15.63 -25.70 10.20
CA PHE A 148 -15.50 -24.44 10.94
C PHE A 148 -14.61 -24.60 12.18
N LEU A 149 -14.85 -25.63 13.00
CA LEU A 149 -14.08 -25.91 14.22
C LEU A 149 -12.68 -26.49 13.94
N GLY A 150 -12.47 -27.18 12.82
CA GLY A 150 -11.17 -27.68 12.40
C GLY A 150 -10.23 -26.54 12.00
N LEU A 151 -10.74 -25.55 11.26
CA LEU A 151 -9.98 -24.35 10.91
C LEU A 151 -9.77 -23.45 12.13
N PHE A 152 -10.83 -23.12 12.90
CA PHE A 152 -10.70 -22.30 14.11
C PHE A 152 -9.87 -22.97 15.21
N GLY A 153 -9.95 -24.29 15.39
CA GLY A 153 -9.21 -25.03 16.40
C GLY A 153 -7.70 -25.02 16.17
N VAL A 154 -7.26 -24.99 14.91
CA VAL A 154 -5.86 -24.80 14.53
C VAL A 154 -5.46 -23.31 14.60
N ILE A 155 -6.35 -22.40 14.20
CA ILE A 155 -6.10 -20.94 14.20
C ILE A 155 -5.99 -20.35 15.63
N VAL A 156 -6.67 -20.91 16.63
CA VAL A 156 -6.76 -20.34 17.99
C VAL A 156 -5.78 -20.95 19.00
N ARG A 157 -5.10 -22.07 18.67
CA ARG A 157 -4.27 -22.81 19.65
C ARG A 157 -2.94 -23.38 19.14
N ALA A 158 -2.52 -23.04 17.93
CA ALA A 158 -1.19 -23.43 17.49
C ALA A 158 -0.13 -22.46 18.06
N ASP A 159 0.52 -22.87 19.15
CA ASP A 159 1.70 -22.19 19.68
C ASP A 159 2.75 -21.99 18.57
N ASN A 160 3.46 -20.84 18.60
CA ASN A 160 4.32 -20.41 17.50
C ASN A 160 5.31 -21.49 17.02
N GLU A 161 5.81 -22.33 17.93
CA GLU A 161 6.76 -23.41 17.66
C GLU A 161 6.19 -24.48 16.69
N ILE A 162 4.95 -24.92 16.91
CA ILE A 162 4.33 -25.98 16.09
C ILE A 162 4.10 -25.48 14.65
N VAL A 163 3.75 -24.21 14.46
CA VAL A 163 3.52 -23.63 13.12
C VAL A 163 4.83 -23.20 12.45
N SER A 164 5.92 -22.93 13.20
CA SER A 164 7.24 -22.80 12.58
C SER A 164 7.74 -24.12 12.02
N ASP A 165 7.49 -25.23 12.72
CA ASP A 165 7.90 -26.56 12.27
C ASP A 165 7.19 -26.99 10.98
N VAL A 166 5.87 -26.79 10.88
CA VAL A 166 5.11 -27.11 9.65
C VAL A 166 5.64 -26.32 8.44
N ASN A 167 5.96 -25.04 8.61
CA ASN A 167 6.52 -24.21 7.54
C ASN A 167 7.95 -24.62 7.14
N SER A 168 8.81 -24.85 8.14
CA SER A 168 10.18 -25.33 7.92
C SER A 168 10.16 -26.66 7.18
N PHE A 169 9.25 -27.56 7.55
CA PHE A 169 9.04 -28.86 6.93
C PHE A 169 8.50 -28.77 5.49
N ALA A 170 7.57 -27.84 5.22
CA ALA A 170 7.04 -27.61 3.87
C ALA A 170 8.10 -27.00 2.93
N LEU A 171 8.86 -26.02 3.41
CA LEU A 171 9.98 -25.43 2.67
C LEU A 171 11.09 -26.45 2.39
N THR A 172 11.54 -27.19 3.41
CA THR A 172 12.59 -28.21 3.24
C THR A 172 12.15 -29.35 2.31
N ARG A 173 10.87 -29.76 2.33
CA ARG A 173 10.33 -30.73 1.37
C ARG A 173 10.27 -30.22 -0.07
N ASN A 174 10.10 -28.92 -0.31
CA ASN A 174 10.14 -28.33 -1.66
C ASN A 174 11.53 -27.75 -2.02
N GLY A 175 12.61 -28.35 -1.49
CA GLY A 175 13.98 -27.96 -1.84
C GLY A 175 14.40 -26.55 -1.39
N GLY A 176 13.70 -25.97 -0.40
CA GLY A 176 13.89 -24.58 0.04
C GLY A 176 13.04 -23.55 -0.72
N CYS A 177 12.13 -24.00 -1.60
CA CYS A 177 11.32 -23.13 -2.46
C CYS A 177 9.88 -22.94 -1.95
N LYS A 178 9.33 -21.74 -2.19
CA LYS A 178 7.87 -21.52 -2.22
C LYS A 178 7.25 -22.41 -3.29
N CYS A 179 6.05 -22.88 -3.02
CA CYS A 179 5.30 -23.73 -3.91
C CYS A 179 4.79 -22.95 -5.14
N GLY A 180 5.17 -23.37 -6.34
CA GLY A 180 4.70 -22.81 -7.61
C GLY A 180 3.52 -23.58 -8.21
N PRO A 181 2.80 -23.02 -9.21
CA PRO A 181 1.60 -23.63 -9.79
C PRO A 181 1.80 -24.97 -10.50
N SER A 182 3.05 -25.30 -10.85
CA SER A 182 3.46 -26.58 -11.44
C SER A 182 3.93 -27.62 -10.41
N ASP A 183 4.10 -27.25 -9.15
CA ASP A 183 4.59 -28.14 -8.10
C ASP A 183 3.46 -29.03 -7.53
N GLN A 184 3.79 -30.24 -7.08
CA GLN A 184 2.83 -31.15 -6.44
C GLN A 184 2.25 -30.63 -5.11
N CYS A 185 2.92 -29.65 -4.49
CA CYS A 185 2.42 -28.99 -3.28
C CYS A 185 1.33 -27.94 -3.55
N TRP A 186 1.08 -27.57 -4.81
CA TRP A 186 0.14 -26.49 -5.12
C TRP A 186 -1.26 -26.91 -4.70
N PRO A 187 -2.03 -26.06 -3.98
CA PRO A 187 -3.32 -26.47 -3.47
C PRO A 187 -4.26 -26.91 -4.60
N ALA A 188 -4.88 -28.07 -4.42
CA ALA A 188 -5.87 -28.58 -5.35
C ALA A 188 -7.08 -27.61 -5.45
N PRO A 189 -7.84 -27.60 -6.56
CA PRO A 189 -8.98 -26.70 -6.73
C PRO A 189 -10.01 -26.75 -5.58
N ALA A 190 -10.21 -27.91 -4.95
CA ALA A 190 -11.07 -28.04 -3.77
C ALA A 190 -10.58 -27.23 -2.55
N ILE A 191 -9.26 -27.09 -2.37
CA ILE A 191 -8.65 -26.28 -1.29
C ILE A 191 -8.82 -24.79 -1.60
N TRP A 192 -8.58 -24.37 -2.85
CA TRP A 192 -8.85 -22.99 -3.28
C TRP A 192 -10.32 -22.61 -3.13
N ASN A 193 -11.25 -23.50 -3.50
CA ASN A 193 -12.69 -23.30 -3.29
C ASN A 193 -13.04 -23.21 -1.80
N GLY A 194 -12.46 -24.08 -0.95
CA GLY A 194 -12.62 -24.01 0.50
C GLY A 194 -12.12 -22.69 1.09
N PHE A 195 -10.96 -22.21 0.64
CA PHE A 195 -10.43 -20.91 1.03
C PHE A 195 -11.32 -19.75 0.55
N ASN A 196 -11.84 -19.80 -0.68
CA ASN A 196 -12.77 -18.80 -1.19
C ASN A 196 -14.06 -18.71 -0.35
N LEU A 197 -14.57 -19.85 0.15
CA LEU A 197 -15.70 -19.86 1.09
C LEU A 197 -15.37 -19.16 2.41
N THR A 198 -14.13 -19.26 2.92
CA THR A 198 -13.70 -18.51 4.12
C THR A 198 -13.51 -17.01 3.88
N LEU A 199 -13.49 -16.60 2.61
CA LEU A 199 -13.39 -15.21 2.16
C LEU A 199 -14.72 -14.65 1.65
N ASP A 200 -15.85 -15.33 1.84
CA ASP A 200 -17.17 -14.94 1.29
C ASP A 200 -17.19 -14.74 -0.24
N GLY A 201 -16.37 -15.47 -1.00
CA GLY A 201 -16.30 -15.34 -2.46
C GLY A 201 -15.27 -14.32 -2.98
N LYS A 202 -14.49 -13.67 -2.12
CA LYS A 202 -13.51 -12.62 -2.47
C LYS A 202 -12.17 -13.12 -3.06
N LEU A 203 -12.07 -14.38 -3.48
CA LEU A 203 -10.90 -14.92 -4.20
C LEU A 203 -11.09 -14.80 -5.72
N ILE A 204 -10.26 -13.96 -6.34
CA ILE A 204 -10.19 -13.78 -7.79
C ILE A 204 -9.17 -14.78 -8.36
N ALA A 205 -9.53 -15.49 -9.43
CA ALA A 205 -8.59 -16.24 -10.26
C ALA A 205 -8.09 -15.29 -11.36
N ASP A 206 -6.78 -14.98 -11.36
CA ASP A 206 -6.25 -13.88 -12.15
C ASP A 206 -6.01 -14.24 -13.62
N THR A 207 -6.12 -13.24 -14.49
CA THR A 207 -5.75 -13.31 -15.92
C THR A 207 -4.87 -12.12 -16.30
N PRO A 208 -4.02 -12.21 -17.33
CA PRO A 208 -3.14 -11.11 -17.70
C PRO A 208 -3.92 -9.85 -18.10
N PRO A 209 -3.45 -8.63 -17.78
CA PRO A 209 -4.19 -7.39 -18.03
C PRO A 209 -4.64 -7.19 -19.49
N ALA A 210 -3.83 -7.62 -20.46
CA ALA A 210 -4.12 -7.49 -21.88
C ALA A 210 -4.53 -8.80 -22.58
N ILE A 211 -5.04 -9.79 -21.84
CA ILE A 211 -5.45 -11.09 -22.41
C ILE A 211 -6.44 -10.97 -23.58
N SER A 212 -7.28 -9.93 -23.60
CA SER A 212 -8.24 -9.64 -24.68
C SER A 212 -7.59 -9.40 -26.04
N CYS A 213 -6.33 -8.94 -26.08
CA CYS A 213 -5.58 -8.75 -27.31
C CYS A 213 -5.16 -10.07 -27.99
N TYR A 214 -5.18 -11.20 -27.28
CA TYR A 214 -4.57 -12.45 -27.70
C TYR A 214 -5.59 -13.50 -28.12
N ASN A 215 -5.15 -14.50 -28.90
CA ASN A 215 -6.04 -15.57 -29.36
C ASN A 215 -6.44 -16.50 -28.19
N GLY A 216 -7.73 -16.60 -27.92
CA GLY A 216 -8.29 -17.46 -26.88
C GLY A 216 -9.76 -17.14 -26.60
N PRO A 217 -10.38 -17.79 -25.59
CA PRO A 217 -11.78 -17.57 -25.22
C PRO A 217 -12.08 -16.13 -24.78
N GLN A 218 -11.11 -15.41 -24.21
CA GLN A 218 -11.23 -14.02 -23.77
C GLN A 218 -10.90 -12.99 -24.87
N LYS A 219 -10.66 -13.39 -26.13
CA LYS A 219 -10.28 -12.45 -27.18
C LYS A 219 -11.39 -11.43 -27.44
N ASP A 220 -11.06 -10.16 -27.30
CA ASP A 220 -11.93 -9.04 -27.62
C ASP A 220 -11.08 -7.86 -28.14
N LEU A 221 -11.29 -7.50 -29.41
CA LEU A 221 -10.55 -6.43 -30.07
C LEU A 221 -11.02 -5.03 -29.66
N GLU A 222 -12.26 -4.88 -29.17
CA GLU A 222 -12.76 -3.59 -28.67
C GLU A 222 -12.15 -3.28 -27.31
N THR A 223 -12.21 -4.22 -26.37
CA THR A 223 -11.49 -4.12 -25.08
C THR A 223 -9.98 -3.97 -25.30
N CYS A 224 -9.36 -4.73 -26.21
CA CYS A 224 -7.93 -4.59 -26.52
C CYS A 224 -7.56 -3.16 -26.98
N ALA A 225 -8.42 -2.52 -27.78
CA ALA A 225 -8.19 -1.16 -28.27
C ALA A 225 -8.24 -0.11 -27.15
N SER A 226 -9.11 -0.27 -26.14
CA SER A 226 -9.17 0.66 -24.99
C SER A 226 -7.94 0.52 -24.07
N LEU A 227 -7.45 -0.71 -23.88
CA LEU A 227 -6.34 -1.02 -22.97
C LEU A 227 -5.05 -0.23 -23.26
N GLN A 228 -4.82 0.21 -24.50
CA GLN A 228 -3.70 1.08 -24.88
C GLN A 228 -3.71 2.43 -24.15
N ALA A 229 -4.89 2.94 -23.80
CA ALA A 229 -5.07 4.15 -22.99
C ALA A 229 -5.27 3.80 -21.51
N ASP A 230 -6.02 2.74 -21.20
CA ASP A 230 -6.34 2.36 -19.82
C ASP A 230 -5.09 1.95 -19.03
N LEU A 231 -4.16 1.20 -19.65
CA LEU A 231 -2.87 0.84 -19.02
C LEU A 231 -1.86 2.00 -18.94
N LYS A 232 -2.23 3.20 -19.44
CA LYS A 232 -1.51 4.45 -19.21
C LYS A 232 -2.20 5.35 -18.17
N ASN A 233 -3.26 4.85 -17.52
CA ASN A 233 -4.02 5.54 -16.49
C ASN A 233 -3.84 4.89 -15.12
N SER A 234 -3.13 5.57 -14.22
CA SER A 234 -2.85 5.10 -12.85
C SER A 234 -4.10 4.75 -12.03
N THR A 235 -5.26 5.34 -12.34
CA THR A 235 -6.54 5.03 -11.69
C THR A 235 -7.08 3.66 -12.15
N TYR A 236 -6.99 3.36 -13.45
CA TYR A 236 -7.38 2.06 -13.99
C TYR A 236 -6.48 0.95 -13.44
N ILE A 237 -5.16 1.20 -13.41
CA ILE A 237 -4.19 0.29 -12.82
C ILE A 237 -4.49 0.05 -11.34
N GLY A 238 -4.79 1.10 -10.58
CA GLY A 238 -5.19 0.99 -9.17
C GLY A 238 -6.43 0.13 -8.95
N ASN A 239 -7.39 0.19 -9.88
CA ASN A 239 -8.62 -0.61 -9.89
C ASN A 239 -8.47 -2.03 -10.48
N SER A 240 -7.26 -2.43 -10.87
CA SER A 240 -6.95 -3.79 -11.32
C SER A 240 -6.26 -4.60 -10.20
N PRO A 241 -6.60 -5.90 -10.02
CA PRO A 241 -5.89 -6.77 -9.09
C PRO A 241 -4.45 -7.09 -9.54
N VAL A 242 -4.11 -6.94 -10.83
CA VAL A 242 -2.83 -7.42 -11.38
C VAL A 242 -2.08 -6.46 -12.32
N ALA A 243 -2.70 -5.43 -12.91
CA ALA A 243 -1.98 -4.46 -13.74
C ALA A 243 -0.95 -3.67 -12.92
N ASN A 244 0.21 -3.30 -13.46
CA ASN A 244 1.20 -2.47 -12.75
C ASN A 244 1.57 -1.25 -13.58
N GLY A 245 1.87 -0.13 -12.92
CA GLY A 245 2.26 1.12 -13.58
C GLY A 245 3.58 1.02 -14.32
N PHE A 246 4.48 0.18 -13.81
CA PHE A 246 5.81 -0.06 -14.33
C PHE A 246 6.09 -1.57 -14.29
N PRO A 247 5.57 -2.35 -15.24
CA PRO A 247 5.75 -3.80 -15.26
C PRO A 247 7.20 -4.15 -15.59
N VAL A 248 7.92 -4.72 -14.62
CA VAL A 248 9.35 -5.08 -14.77
C VAL A 248 9.59 -6.18 -15.82
N ASP A 249 8.60 -7.05 -16.05
CA ASP A 249 8.65 -8.14 -17.03
C ASP A 249 7.25 -8.38 -17.60
N ASP A 250 6.81 -7.53 -18.52
CA ASP A 250 5.50 -7.69 -19.17
C ASP A 250 5.53 -8.81 -20.23
N GLN A 251 4.96 -9.95 -19.85
CA GLN A 251 4.84 -11.15 -20.68
C GLN A 251 3.43 -11.28 -21.31
N CYS A 252 2.62 -10.20 -21.27
CA CYS A 252 1.36 -10.05 -22.00
C CYS A 252 1.04 -8.55 -22.21
N PRO A 253 1.86 -7.81 -22.98
CA PRO A 253 1.64 -6.38 -23.22
C PRO A 253 0.39 -6.10 -24.08
N PRO A 254 -0.18 -4.89 -24.01
CA PRO A 254 -1.27 -4.50 -24.89
C PRO A 254 -0.80 -4.36 -26.34
N VAL A 255 -1.62 -4.80 -27.30
CA VAL A 255 -1.26 -4.86 -28.74
C VAL A 255 -2.01 -3.79 -29.52
N ASN A 256 -1.30 -2.92 -30.25
CA ASN A 256 -1.89 -1.88 -31.06
C ASN A 256 -2.10 -2.36 -32.51
N PHE A 257 -3.17 -3.13 -32.73
CA PHE A 257 -3.55 -3.61 -34.06
C PHE A 257 -3.77 -2.47 -35.09
N ALA A 258 -4.17 -1.27 -34.65
CA ALA A 258 -4.34 -0.12 -35.54
C ALA A 258 -3.00 0.46 -36.04
N ALA A 259 -1.92 0.29 -35.27
CA ALA A 259 -0.55 0.60 -35.70
C ALA A 259 0.11 -0.57 -36.49
N GLY A 260 -0.62 -1.67 -36.73
CA GLY A 260 -0.09 -2.85 -37.42
C GLY A 260 0.73 -3.80 -36.53
N GLU A 261 0.66 -3.66 -35.21
CA GLU A 261 1.31 -4.60 -34.29
C GLU A 261 0.68 -6.00 -34.36
N VAL A 262 1.51 -7.01 -34.09
CA VAL A 262 1.11 -8.43 -34.13
C VAL A 262 1.20 -9.01 -32.73
N ALA A 263 0.10 -9.60 -32.25
CA ALA A 263 0.07 -10.27 -30.96
C ALA A 263 1.01 -11.49 -30.94
N GLY A 264 1.96 -11.49 -30.01
CA GLY A 264 2.85 -12.61 -29.73
C GLY A 264 2.20 -13.66 -28.80
N ASN A 265 3.00 -14.20 -27.88
CA ASN A 265 2.47 -15.00 -26.77
C ASN A 265 2.07 -14.09 -25.60
N CYS A 266 1.03 -14.50 -24.87
CA CYS A 266 0.60 -13.90 -23.61
C CYS A 266 0.69 -14.97 -22.51
N THR A 267 1.36 -14.67 -21.40
CA THR A 267 1.50 -15.60 -20.28
C THR A 267 1.26 -14.92 -18.94
N MET A 268 1.01 -15.72 -17.91
CA MET A 268 0.88 -15.26 -16.51
C MET A 268 2.23 -15.06 -15.80
N ARG A 269 3.36 -15.10 -16.53
CA ARG A 269 4.68 -14.97 -15.92
C ARG A 269 4.83 -13.61 -15.22
N GLY A 270 5.36 -13.64 -14.00
CA GLY A 270 5.55 -12.46 -13.17
C GLY A 270 4.29 -11.98 -12.44
N LEU A 271 3.12 -12.57 -12.73
CA LEU A 271 1.83 -12.19 -12.14
C LEU A 271 1.34 -13.20 -11.09
N PRO A 272 0.55 -12.75 -10.09
CA PRO A 272 -0.21 -13.64 -9.21
C PRO A 272 -1.11 -14.60 -10.00
N ARG A 273 -1.42 -15.77 -9.43
CA ARG A 273 -2.43 -16.70 -9.98
C ARG A 273 -3.80 -16.50 -9.35
N TYR A 274 -3.81 -16.04 -8.10
CA TYR A 274 -5.00 -15.68 -7.37
C TYR A 274 -4.76 -14.39 -6.60
N THR A 275 -5.81 -13.60 -6.45
CA THR A 275 -5.82 -12.37 -5.65
C THR A 275 -6.97 -12.42 -4.65
N VAL A 276 -6.69 -12.11 -3.40
CA VAL A 276 -7.72 -11.84 -2.38
C VAL A 276 -8.10 -10.37 -2.46
N ASP A 277 -9.35 -10.11 -2.83
CA ASP A 277 -9.94 -8.77 -2.82
C ASP A 277 -10.33 -8.40 -1.38
N ALA A 278 -9.38 -7.81 -0.65
CA ALA A 278 -9.51 -7.63 0.80
C ALA A 278 -10.34 -6.39 1.14
N THR A 279 -11.51 -6.60 1.73
CA THR A 279 -12.45 -5.54 2.17
C THR A 279 -12.30 -5.17 3.64
N ASN A 280 -11.70 -6.07 4.43
CA ASN A 280 -11.48 -5.91 5.86
C ASN A 280 -10.18 -6.61 6.31
N ALA A 281 -9.74 -6.35 7.54
CA ALA A 281 -8.47 -6.88 8.05
C ALA A 281 -8.47 -8.41 8.30
N LEU A 282 -9.63 -9.06 8.42
CA LEU A 282 -9.73 -10.52 8.54
C LEU A 282 -9.54 -11.21 7.19
N ASP A 283 -10.02 -10.62 6.08
CA ASP A 283 -9.70 -11.12 4.71
C ASP A 283 -8.16 -11.16 4.52
N VAL A 284 -7.47 -10.08 4.93
CA VAL A 284 -6.01 -9.97 4.91
C VAL A 284 -5.35 -11.03 5.80
N SER A 285 -5.82 -11.21 7.03
CA SER A 285 -5.33 -12.25 7.95
C SER A 285 -5.49 -13.65 7.37
N ALA A 286 -6.65 -13.98 6.82
CA ALA A 286 -6.93 -15.27 6.21
C ALA A 286 -5.98 -15.55 5.04
N ALA A 287 -5.70 -14.56 4.20
CA ALA A 287 -4.76 -14.68 3.09
C ALA A 287 -3.31 -14.90 3.54
N VAL A 288 -2.85 -14.18 4.57
CA VAL A 288 -1.52 -14.38 5.15
C VAL A 288 -1.37 -15.79 5.72
N VAL A 289 -2.36 -16.25 6.50
CA VAL A 289 -2.36 -17.59 7.10
C VAL A 289 -2.43 -18.68 6.02
N PHE A 290 -3.27 -18.51 5.00
CA PHE A 290 -3.39 -19.48 3.91
C PHE A 290 -2.11 -19.62 3.09
N ALA A 291 -1.51 -18.50 2.66
CA ALA A 291 -0.24 -18.52 1.92
C ALA A 291 0.89 -19.10 2.77
N ARG A 292 0.92 -18.77 4.06
CA ARG A 292 1.87 -19.34 5.03
C ARG A 292 1.75 -20.87 5.08
N LEU A 293 0.56 -21.39 5.40
CA LEU A 293 0.32 -22.82 5.57
C LEU A 293 0.48 -23.63 4.27
N SER A 294 0.18 -23.02 3.12
CA SER A 294 0.36 -23.63 1.80
C SER A 294 1.77 -23.45 1.22
N ASN A 295 2.68 -22.77 1.93
CA ASN A 295 4.02 -22.39 1.47
C ASN A 295 4.03 -21.63 0.11
N ILE A 296 3.01 -20.81 -0.17
CA ILE A 296 2.90 -20.03 -1.41
C ILE A 296 3.62 -18.68 -1.24
N ARG A 297 4.15 -18.13 -2.34
CA ARG A 297 4.64 -16.74 -2.38
C ARG A 297 3.47 -15.79 -2.14
N LEU A 298 3.53 -14.98 -1.08
CA LEU A 298 2.56 -13.92 -0.83
C LEU A 298 3.04 -12.63 -1.51
N VAL A 299 2.15 -11.94 -2.23
CA VAL A 299 2.37 -10.60 -2.80
C VAL A 299 1.40 -9.63 -2.16
N ILE A 300 1.84 -8.39 -1.90
CA ILE A 300 1.02 -7.36 -1.25
C ILE A 300 0.84 -6.20 -2.22
N ARG A 301 -0.41 -5.82 -2.47
CA ARG A 301 -0.78 -4.84 -3.48
C ARG A 301 -1.76 -3.81 -2.92
N ASN A 302 -1.50 -2.54 -3.20
CA ASN A 302 -2.54 -1.50 -3.14
C ASN A 302 -2.87 -1.05 -4.57
N THR A 303 -2.15 -0.07 -5.11
CA THR A 303 -2.50 0.58 -6.40
C THR A 303 -1.68 0.13 -7.61
N GLY A 304 -0.70 -0.76 -7.45
CA GLY A 304 0.19 -1.18 -8.55
C GLY A 304 1.19 -0.11 -9.02
N HIS A 305 1.36 0.98 -8.27
CA HIS A 305 2.26 2.12 -8.56
C HIS A 305 3.76 1.81 -8.36
N ASP A 306 4.15 0.56 -8.11
CA ASP A 306 5.52 0.23 -7.69
C ASP A 306 6.49 0.14 -8.87
N LEU A 307 7.52 0.98 -8.89
CA LEU A 307 8.56 1.01 -9.93
C LEU A 307 9.51 -0.20 -9.87
N LEU A 308 9.63 -0.86 -8.71
CA LEU A 308 10.62 -1.92 -8.46
C LEU A 308 9.98 -3.32 -8.51
N GLY A 309 8.75 -3.47 -8.99
CA GLY A 309 8.05 -4.76 -9.11
C GLY A 309 7.82 -5.48 -7.77
N ARG A 310 7.64 -4.74 -6.68
CA ARG A 310 7.40 -5.26 -5.31
C ARG A 310 5.95 -5.65 -5.06
N SER A 311 5.01 -5.15 -5.87
CA SER A 311 3.58 -5.51 -5.85
C SER A 311 3.19 -6.59 -6.88
N ALA A 312 4.16 -7.38 -7.35
CA ALA A 312 3.98 -8.45 -8.33
C ALA A 312 4.88 -9.67 -8.00
N GLY A 313 4.67 -10.79 -8.71
CA GLY A 313 5.45 -12.00 -8.53
C GLY A 313 4.78 -13.23 -9.13
N ASP A 314 5.54 -14.05 -9.87
CA ASP A 314 5.01 -15.26 -10.48
C ASP A 314 4.49 -16.26 -9.44
N GLY A 315 3.45 -17.01 -9.82
CA GLY A 315 2.98 -18.16 -9.05
C GLY A 315 2.43 -17.81 -7.66
N SER A 316 2.13 -16.54 -7.41
CA SER A 316 1.82 -16.02 -6.08
C SER A 316 0.31 -15.99 -5.77
N LEU A 317 0.01 -15.87 -4.48
CA LEU A 317 -1.25 -15.35 -3.98
C LEU A 317 -1.04 -13.87 -3.66
N ALA A 318 -1.79 -12.96 -4.28
CA ALA A 318 -1.78 -11.55 -3.93
C ALA A 318 -2.85 -11.22 -2.88
N VAL A 319 -2.57 -10.21 -2.06
CA VAL A 319 -3.56 -9.54 -1.20
C VAL A 319 -3.71 -8.11 -1.70
N TRP A 320 -4.89 -7.79 -2.23
CA TRP A 320 -5.20 -6.49 -2.78
C TRP A 320 -6.00 -5.70 -1.76
N ILE A 321 -5.35 -4.73 -1.11
CA ILE A 321 -5.96 -3.93 -0.03
C ILE A 321 -6.72 -2.69 -0.54
N HIS A 322 -6.76 -2.47 -1.85
CA HIS A 322 -7.38 -1.28 -2.47
C HIS A 322 -8.87 -1.18 -2.16
N ASN A 323 -9.58 -2.30 -2.03
CA ASN A 323 -11.01 -2.30 -1.67
C ASN A 323 -11.27 -2.39 -0.16
N LEU A 324 -10.22 -2.30 0.67
CA LEU A 324 -10.34 -2.13 2.11
C LEU A 324 -10.73 -0.68 2.39
N ARG A 325 -12.03 -0.43 2.63
CA ARG A 325 -12.63 0.91 2.70
C ARG A 325 -13.37 1.16 4.02
N GLN A 326 -12.62 1.18 5.13
CA GLN A 326 -13.13 1.40 6.49
C GLN A 326 -13.24 2.90 6.88
N GLY A 327 -13.20 3.80 5.90
CA GLY A 327 -13.40 5.25 6.05
C GLY A 327 -12.11 6.07 6.19
N ILE A 328 -12.20 7.34 5.80
CA ILE A 328 -11.21 8.38 6.12
C ILE A 328 -11.87 9.31 7.16
N THR A 329 -11.30 9.41 8.36
CA THR A 329 -11.90 10.15 9.48
C THR A 329 -10.97 11.24 9.99
N PHE A 330 -11.40 12.50 9.88
CA PHE A 330 -10.71 13.62 10.53
C PHE A 330 -10.90 13.60 12.05
N GLN A 331 -9.82 13.88 12.78
CA GLN A 331 -9.80 14.09 14.21
C GLN A 331 -9.29 15.52 14.47
N ASN A 332 -10.14 16.40 15.01
CA ASN A 332 -9.73 17.77 15.41
C ASN A 332 -8.65 17.77 16.51
N LYS A 333 -8.48 16.65 17.20
CA LYS A 333 -7.34 16.35 18.06
C LYS A 333 -7.04 14.86 18.00
N TYR A 334 -5.77 14.52 17.78
CA TYR A 334 -5.32 13.13 17.79
C TYR A 334 -5.77 12.39 19.06
N THR A 335 -6.40 11.24 18.85
CA THR A 335 -6.80 10.31 19.90
C THR A 335 -6.25 8.93 19.55
N ALA A 336 -5.19 8.52 20.27
CA ALA A 336 -4.58 7.20 20.12
C ALA A 336 -5.57 6.07 20.47
N SER A 337 -5.63 5.03 19.66
CA SER A 337 -6.54 3.89 19.83
C SER A 337 -6.32 3.12 21.14
N ASP A 338 -5.09 3.15 21.66
CA ASP A 338 -4.64 2.49 22.91
C ASP A 338 -4.37 3.48 24.07
N ARG A 339 -4.71 4.77 23.89
CA ARG A 339 -4.37 5.88 24.81
C ARG A 339 -2.86 6.18 24.92
N CYS A 340 -2.03 5.78 23.96
CA CYS A 340 -0.61 6.12 23.92
C CYS A 340 -0.38 7.65 23.91
N SER A 341 0.45 8.13 24.84
CA SER A 341 0.85 9.54 24.97
C SER A 341 2.26 9.84 24.45
N LYS A 342 3.05 8.82 24.11
CA LYS A 342 4.48 8.95 23.75
C LYS A 342 4.75 9.62 22.39
N SER A 343 3.74 9.83 21.53
CA SER A 343 3.93 10.54 20.27
C SER A 343 4.18 12.05 20.45
N GLY A 344 3.82 12.62 21.61
CA GLY A 344 3.87 14.07 21.88
C GLY A 344 2.91 14.92 21.04
N TRP A 345 2.23 14.33 20.05
CA TRP A 345 1.37 15.04 19.12
C TRP A 345 0.01 15.35 19.74
N THR A 346 -0.35 16.63 19.76
CA THR A 346 -1.60 17.14 20.35
C THR A 346 -2.49 17.88 19.36
N GLY A 347 -2.05 18.03 18.10
CA GLY A 347 -2.81 18.64 17.02
C GLY A 347 -3.79 17.68 16.35
N SER A 348 -4.34 18.11 15.22
CA SER A 348 -5.28 17.32 14.41
C SER A 348 -4.63 16.09 13.79
N ALA A 349 -5.45 15.13 13.37
CA ALA A 349 -5.01 13.92 12.69
C ALA A 349 -6.07 13.43 11.69
N ILE A 350 -5.67 12.56 10.76
CA ILE A 350 -6.60 11.81 9.90
C ILE A 350 -6.35 10.32 10.07
N LYS A 351 -7.39 9.55 10.39
CA LYS A 351 -7.39 8.08 10.31
C LYS A 351 -7.72 7.66 8.89
N ILE A 352 -6.86 6.84 8.29
CA ILE A 352 -7.00 6.28 6.94
C ILE A 352 -7.24 4.78 7.08
N GLY A 353 -8.50 4.37 6.97
CA GLY A 353 -8.98 3.00 7.19
C GLY A 353 -8.84 2.09 5.97
N GLY A 354 -7.66 1.99 5.37
CA GLY A 354 -7.37 1.03 4.30
C GLY A 354 -6.75 1.61 3.04
N GLY A 355 -6.98 0.96 1.90
CA GLY A 355 -6.27 1.16 0.62
C GLY A 355 -6.54 2.46 -0.13
N TYR A 356 -6.91 3.53 0.56
CA TYR A 356 -7.19 4.85 -0.01
C TYR A 356 -6.00 5.45 -0.78
N VAL A 357 -6.32 6.24 -1.81
CA VAL A 357 -5.35 7.04 -2.56
C VAL A 357 -5.34 8.50 -2.11
N TRP A 358 -4.25 9.22 -2.42
CA TRP A 358 -4.02 10.56 -1.86
C TRP A 358 -5.11 11.58 -2.21
N SER A 359 -5.70 11.53 -3.41
CA SER A 359 -6.86 12.38 -3.79
C SER A 359 -8.03 12.29 -2.80
N GLU A 360 -8.35 11.10 -2.31
CA GLU A 360 -9.46 10.90 -1.37
C GLU A 360 -9.14 11.49 0.01
N VAL A 361 -7.89 11.35 0.47
CA VAL A 361 -7.44 11.90 1.75
C VAL A 361 -7.28 13.43 1.66
N TYR A 362 -6.83 13.96 0.53
CA TYR A 362 -6.77 15.41 0.28
C TYR A 362 -8.15 16.06 0.28
N ALA A 363 -9.19 15.40 -0.26
CA ALA A 363 -10.55 15.91 -0.20
C ALA A 363 -11.04 16.07 1.25
N VAL A 364 -10.73 15.12 2.14
CA VAL A 364 -11.04 15.22 3.58
C VAL A 364 -10.18 16.29 4.25
N ALA A 365 -8.90 16.42 3.89
CA ALA A 365 -8.01 17.42 4.46
C ALA A 365 -8.44 18.85 4.11
N GLU A 366 -8.78 19.11 2.84
CA GLU A 366 -9.30 20.40 2.37
C GLU A 366 -10.63 20.75 3.04
N ALA A 367 -11.58 19.82 3.11
CA ALA A 367 -12.87 20.03 3.78
C ALA A 367 -12.73 20.37 5.29
N ASN A 368 -11.60 20.06 5.91
CA ASN A 368 -11.30 20.36 7.31
C ASN A 368 -10.22 21.46 7.49
N ASN A 369 -9.86 22.18 6.41
CA ASN A 369 -8.85 23.25 6.41
C ASN A 369 -7.48 22.81 6.97
N VAL A 370 -7.03 21.59 6.63
CA VAL A 370 -5.73 21.04 7.04
C VAL A 370 -4.87 20.57 5.86
N ILE A 371 -3.58 20.52 6.10
CA ILE A 371 -2.54 19.92 5.25
C ILE A 371 -2.24 18.52 5.80
N VAL A 372 -2.20 17.55 4.91
CA VAL A 372 -1.56 16.24 5.15
C VAL A 372 -0.37 16.09 4.22
N VAL A 373 0.71 15.49 4.71
CA VAL A 373 1.91 15.23 3.91
C VAL A 373 1.67 13.96 3.09
N GLY A 374 1.25 14.14 1.85
CA GLY A 374 1.00 13.05 0.89
C GLY A 374 1.82 13.18 -0.39
N GLY A 375 1.67 12.21 -1.29
CA GLY A 375 2.40 12.16 -2.55
C GLY A 375 2.01 13.28 -3.51
N GLY A 376 2.94 13.67 -4.38
CA GLY A 376 2.67 14.59 -5.49
C GLY A 376 1.55 14.05 -6.41
N ASP A 377 1.66 12.78 -6.81
CA ASP A 377 0.64 12.08 -7.59
C ASP A 377 -0.58 11.68 -6.71
N PRO A 378 -1.80 12.15 -7.04
CA PRO A 378 -3.01 11.90 -6.26
C PRO A 378 -3.55 10.45 -6.36
N SER A 379 -3.02 9.61 -7.25
CA SER A 379 -3.37 8.20 -7.44
C SER A 379 -2.51 7.24 -6.60
N VAL A 380 -1.46 7.74 -5.95
CA VAL A 380 -0.59 6.93 -5.08
C VAL A 380 -1.33 6.54 -3.80
N GLY A 381 -1.18 5.27 -3.40
CA GLY A 381 -1.81 4.71 -2.21
C GLY A 381 -1.20 5.18 -0.90
N CYS A 382 -2.02 5.68 0.03
CA CYS A 382 -1.57 6.43 1.21
C CYS A 382 -0.79 5.60 2.22
N ILE A 383 -1.32 4.41 2.59
CA ILE A 383 -0.79 3.58 3.68
C ILE A 383 0.22 2.51 3.23
N GLY A 384 0.44 2.40 1.92
CA GLY A 384 1.27 1.37 1.30
C GLY A 384 2.76 1.75 1.22
N GLY A 385 3.41 1.36 0.12
CA GLY A 385 4.83 1.60 -0.13
C GLY A 385 5.26 3.07 0.00
N TYR A 386 4.39 4.04 -0.35
CA TYR A 386 4.65 5.47 -0.19
C TYR A 386 5.08 5.81 1.24
N ALA A 387 4.18 5.67 2.22
CA ALA A 387 4.47 6.05 3.60
C ALA A 387 5.46 5.08 4.27
N GLN A 388 5.44 3.80 3.88
CA GLN A 388 6.33 2.79 4.47
C GLN A 388 7.79 2.88 4.00
N GLY A 389 8.06 3.41 2.80
CA GLY A 389 9.42 3.61 2.28
C GLY A 389 10.00 5.01 2.50
N GLY A 390 9.20 5.95 3.02
CA GLY A 390 9.61 7.33 3.29
C GLY A 390 8.51 8.33 2.94
N GLY A 391 8.18 8.46 1.65
CA GLY A 391 7.11 9.32 1.16
C GLY A 391 7.47 10.80 1.21
N HIS A 392 7.90 11.37 0.08
CA HIS A 392 8.10 12.81 -0.02
C HIS A 392 6.84 13.53 -0.52
N SER A 393 6.82 14.85 -0.36
CA SER A 393 5.66 15.71 -0.64
C SER A 393 6.15 17.14 -0.89
N PRO A 394 5.38 18.01 -1.56
CA PRO A 394 5.63 19.45 -1.45
C PRO A 394 5.64 19.90 0.02
N ALA A 395 4.77 19.32 0.85
CA ALA A 395 4.68 19.67 2.27
C ALA A 395 5.85 19.15 3.13
N SER A 396 6.73 18.27 2.60
CA SER A 396 7.70 17.55 3.43
C SER A 396 8.76 18.45 4.06
N HIS A 397 9.25 19.45 3.33
CA HIS A 397 10.19 20.44 3.88
C HIS A 397 9.65 21.10 5.16
N ASN A 398 8.36 21.42 5.20
CA ASN A 398 7.74 22.12 6.32
C ASN A 398 7.30 21.20 7.47
N TYR A 399 7.00 19.93 7.20
CA TYR A 399 6.27 19.07 8.15
C TYR A 399 6.87 17.66 8.36
N GLY A 400 7.95 17.29 7.68
CA GLY A 400 8.58 15.96 7.74
C GLY A 400 8.14 15.05 6.58
N LEU A 401 8.72 13.86 6.46
CA LEU A 401 8.31 12.90 5.42
C LEU A 401 6.95 12.25 5.77
N GLY A 402 6.32 11.56 4.81
CA GLY A 402 5.08 10.81 5.00
C GLY A 402 5.20 9.74 6.10
N ALA A 403 6.33 9.04 6.14
CA ALA A 403 6.72 8.15 7.23
C ALA A 403 6.73 8.87 8.60
N ASP A 404 7.24 10.10 8.65
CA ASP A 404 7.32 10.89 9.88
C ASP A 404 5.93 11.35 10.36
N GLN A 405 4.90 11.32 9.50
CA GLN A 405 3.53 11.67 9.87
C GLN A 405 2.76 10.55 10.59
N ILE A 406 3.16 9.28 10.46
CA ILE A 406 2.41 8.17 11.06
C ILE A 406 2.50 8.26 12.60
N LEU A 407 1.34 8.30 13.26
CA LEU A 407 1.17 8.33 14.71
C LEU A 407 0.87 6.94 15.28
N GLU A 408 0.06 6.16 14.57
CA GLU A 408 -0.20 4.75 14.82
C GLU A 408 -0.58 4.03 13.51
N ALA A 409 -0.45 2.70 13.51
CA ALA A 409 -0.91 1.83 12.43
C ALA A 409 -1.53 0.54 12.98
N GLN A 410 -2.46 -0.05 12.23
CA GLN A 410 -2.88 -1.43 12.40
C GLN A 410 -2.21 -2.30 11.35
N VAL A 411 -1.59 -3.41 11.79
CA VAL A 411 -0.75 -4.27 10.95
C VAL A 411 -1.13 -5.74 11.14
N VAL A 412 -1.31 -6.46 10.03
CA VAL A 412 -1.45 -7.92 10.02
C VAL A 412 -0.06 -8.55 9.93
N LEU A 413 0.33 -9.33 10.93
CA LEU A 413 1.64 -9.97 11.03
C LEU A 413 1.70 -11.30 10.26
N ALA A 414 2.90 -11.87 10.09
CA ALA A 414 3.11 -13.14 9.38
C ALA A 414 2.39 -14.34 10.02
N ASN A 415 1.96 -14.24 11.28
CA ASN A 415 1.14 -15.24 11.97
C ASN A 415 -0.38 -14.95 11.91
N GLY A 416 -0.82 -13.95 11.15
CA GLY A 416 -2.21 -13.54 11.02
C GLY A 416 -2.71 -12.59 12.12
N LEU A 417 -1.96 -12.37 13.21
CA LEU A 417 -2.41 -11.46 14.26
C LEU A 417 -2.48 -10.01 13.76
N ILE A 418 -3.59 -9.34 14.09
CA ILE A 418 -3.76 -7.90 13.87
C ILE A 418 -3.26 -7.17 15.12
N VAL A 419 -2.26 -6.29 14.96
CA VAL A 419 -1.65 -5.55 16.07
C VAL A 419 -1.64 -4.04 15.82
N THR A 420 -1.70 -3.27 16.90
CA THR A 420 -1.38 -1.83 16.89
C THR A 420 0.13 -1.65 16.96
N ALA A 421 0.67 -0.77 16.10
CA ALA A 421 2.05 -0.33 16.10
C ALA A 421 2.12 1.19 16.29
N ASN A 422 2.70 1.65 17.40
CA ASN A 422 2.90 3.06 17.73
C ASN A 422 4.10 3.24 18.70
N ALA A 423 4.27 4.44 19.25
CA ALA A 423 5.35 4.74 20.20
C ALA A 423 5.26 3.99 21.56
N CYS A 424 4.11 3.38 21.89
CA CYS A 424 3.88 2.65 23.14
C CYS A 424 3.82 1.12 22.96
N GLN A 425 3.32 0.62 21.82
CA GLN A 425 3.12 -0.79 21.54
C GLN A 425 3.75 -1.18 20.19
N ASN A 426 4.50 -2.29 20.17
CA ASN A 426 5.25 -2.77 18.99
C ASN A 426 6.11 -1.66 18.35
N SER A 427 6.84 -0.89 19.17
CA SER A 427 7.55 0.32 18.72
C SER A 427 8.68 0.05 17.73
N ASP A 428 9.22 -1.16 17.71
CA ASP A 428 10.18 -1.64 16.72
C ASP A 428 9.52 -1.96 15.37
N LEU A 429 8.32 -2.55 15.35
CA LEU A 429 7.49 -2.64 14.14
C LEU A 429 7.09 -1.26 13.63
N PHE A 430 6.66 -0.36 14.54
CA PHE A 430 6.31 1.02 14.23
C PHE A 430 7.48 1.78 13.59
N THR A 431 8.70 1.58 14.11
CA THR A 431 9.93 2.10 13.50
C THR A 431 10.15 1.51 12.11
N ALA A 432 9.97 0.19 11.94
CA ALA A 432 10.20 -0.49 10.67
C ALA A 432 9.23 -0.05 9.56
N ILE A 433 7.94 0.11 9.86
CA ILE A 433 6.93 0.61 8.89
C ILE A 433 7.01 2.13 8.66
N ARG A 434 7.87 2.87 9.36
CA ARG A 434 8.12 4.31 9.15
C ARG A 434 9.44 4.52 8.40
N GLY A 435 9.54 3.96 7.20
CA GLY A 435 10.67 4.17 6.28
C GLY A 435 11.54 2.93 5.98
N GLY A 436 11.24 1.76 6.54
CA GLY A 436 11.94 0.50 6.27
C GLY A 436 11.43 -0.29 5.06
N GLY A 437 10.46 0.25 4.31
CA GLY A 437 9.90 -0.38 3.12
C GLY A 437 8.58 -1.10 3.34
N GLY A 438 7.68 -0.97 2.36
CA GLY A 438 6.42 -1.70 2.35
C GLY A 438 6.61 -3.21 2.14
N GLY A 439 5.57 -4.00 2.45
CA GLY A 439 5.52 -5.42 2.10
C GLY A 439 6.55 -6.32 2.81
N THR A 440 7.18 -5.84 3.89
CA THR A 440 8.35 -6.49 4.51
C THR A 440 8.09 -7.04 5.91
N TYR A 441 7.36 -6.31 6.76
CA TYR A 441 7.19 -6.62 8.20
C TYR A 441 5.76 -7.08 8.57
N GLY A 442 4.81 -6.86 7.68
CA GLY A 442 3.38 -7.03 7.91
C GLY A 442 2.56 -6.27 6.87
N ILE A 443 1.25 -6.51 6.80
CA ILE A 443 0.33 -5.78 5.93
C ILE A 443 -0.34 -4.68 6.74
N VAL A 444 -0.01 -3.41 6.45
CA VAL A 444 -0.66 -2.26 7.07
C VAL A 444 -2.08 -2.12 6.50
N VAL A 445 -3.08 -2.15 7.38
CA VAL A 445 -4.52 -2.09 7.03
C VAL A 445 -5.21 -0.81 7.49
N SER A 446 -4.61 -0.05 8.39
CA SER A 446 -4.98 1.35 8.63
C SER A 446 -3.82 2.14 9.25
N THR A 447 -3.84 3.46 9.10
CA THR A 447 -2.95 4.38 9.81
C THR A 447 -3.71 5.55 10.41
N ILE A 448 -3.12 6.22 11.39
CA ILE A 448 -3.47 7.61 11.75
C ILE A 448 -2.25 8.47 11.47
N VAL A 449 -2.45 9.57 10.72
CA VAL A 449 -1.39 10.52 10.34
C VAL A 449 -1.64 11.90 10.94
N LYS A 450 -0.57 12.65 11.22
CA LYS A 450 -0.61 14.07 11.60
C LYS A 450 -1.35 14.89 10.53
N ALA A 451 -2.13 15.87 10.96
CA ALA A 451 -2.73 16.88 10.09
C ALA A 451 -2.43 18.29 10.62
N HIS A 452 -1.91 19.15 9.75
CA HIS A 452 -1.39 20.48 10.10
C HIS A 452 -2.36 21.57 9.64
N PRO A 453 -2.47 22.74 10.30
CA PRO A 453 -3.34 23.82 9.82
C PRO A 453 -2.99 24.28 8.39
N THR A 454 -4.00 24.52 7.55
CA THR A 454 -3.79 25.12 6.22
C THR A 454 -3.31 26.58 6.32
N THR A 455 -2.61 27.02 5.29
CA THR A 455 -2.11 28.39 5.14
C THR A 455 -1.89 28.72 3.67
N SER A 456 -1.65 29.99 3.35
CA SER A 456 -1.32 30.45 2.00
C SER A 456 0.07 29.97 1.57
N VAL A 457 0.27 29.80 0.26
CA VAL A 457 1.55 29.39 -0.33
C VAL A 457 1.93 30.39 -1.42
N SER A 458 3.08 31.05 -1.29
CA SER A 458 3.70 31.70 -2.45
C SER A 458 4.46 30.67 -3.26
N ALA A 459 4.51 30.79 -4.58
CA ALA A 459 5.26 29.86 -5.42
C ALA A 459 6.00 30.59 -6.54
N GLN A 460 7.14 30.02 -6.92
CA GLN A 460 7.91 30.37 -8.09
C GLN A 460 7.74 29.26 -9.13
N THR A 461 7.43 29.62 -10.37
CA THR A 461 7.81 28.79 -11.52
C THR A 461 9.05 29.40 -12.16
N PHE A 462 9.94 28.54 -12.64
CA PHE A 462 11.12 28.94 -13.39
C PHE A 462 11.33 27.95 -14.53
N SER A 463 11.75 28.45 -15.69
CA SER A 463 12.08 27.64 -16.84
C SER A 463 13.29 28.21 -17.58
N MET A 464 14.17 27.34 -18.05
CA MET A 464 15.26 27.74 -18.95
C MET A 464 15.49 26.70 -20.04
N ALA A 465 15.82 27.17 -21.25
CA ALA A 465 16.16 26.32 -22.39
C ALA A 465 17.18 27.02 -23.28
N PRO A 466 18.06 26.28 -23.99
CA PRO A 466 18.95 26.88 -24.97
C PRO A 466 18.18 27.49 -26.15
N LEU A 467 18.69 28.59 -26.69
CA LEU A 467 18.11 29.23 -27.88
C LEU A 467 18.38 28.41 -29.16
N THR A 468 19.48 27.66 -29.20
CA THR A 468 19.84 26.69 -30.24
C THR A 468 20.63 25.53 -29.63
N ASP A 469 20.72 24.39 -30.31
CA ASP A 469 21.49 23.22 -29.84
C ASP A 469 22.98 23.54 -29.56
N ALA A 470 23.55 24.54 -30.25
CA ALA A 470 24.90 25.04 -29.99
C ALA A 470 25.07 25.67 -28.59
N ASN A 471 23.96 26.02 -27.92
CA ASN A 471 23.93 26.59 -26.57
C ASN A 471 23.67 25.53 -25.47
N ILE A 472 23.62 24.23 -25.80
CA ILE A 472 23.51 23.17 -24.78
C ILE A 472 24.63 23.23 -23.72
N PRO A 473 25.90 23.53 -24.04
CA PRO A 473 26.94 23.71 -23.02
C PRO A 473 26.63 24.84 -22.02
N ASP A 474 26.12 25.98 -22.50
CA ASP A 474 25.69 27.10 -21.65
C ASP A 474 24.50 26.71 -20.76
N PHE A 475 23.58 25.88 -21.28
CA PHE A 475 22.45 25.35 -20.53
C PHE A 475 22.91 24.45 -19.38
N ILE A 476 23.90 23.58 -19.59
CA ILE A 476 24.47 22.75 -18.51
C ILE A 476 25.20 23.62 -17.47
N ASP A 477 25.86 24.70 -17.87
CA ASP A 477 26.51 25.63 -16.94
C ASP A 477 25.50 26.44 -16.10
N ALA A 478 24.42 26.92 -16.72
CA ALA A 478 23.29 27.50 -16.02
C ALA A 478 22.60 26.49 -15.08
N LEU A 479 22.52 25.22 -15.49
CA LEU A 479 21.97 24.14 -14.67
C LEU A 479 22.82 23.85 -13.43
N ALA A 480 24.15 23.91 -13.54
CA ALA A 480 25.04 23.81 -12.39
C ALA A 480 24.85 24.97 -11.40
N ILE A 481 24.57 26.19 -11.88
CA ILE A 481 24.21 27.34 -11.04
C ILE A 481 22.90 27.08 -10.27
N VAL A 482 21.88 26.52 -10.93
CA VAL A 482 20.60 26.18 -10.28
C VAL A 482 20.78 25.04 -9.26
N TYR A 483 21.48 23.97 -9.62
CA TYR A 483 21.69 22.82 -8.74
C TYR A 483 22.49 23.20 -7.48
N SER A 484 23.54 24.00 -7.63
CA SER A 484 24.35 24.46 -6.48
C SER A 484 23.61 25.44 -5.55
N ALA A 485 22.55 26.09 -6.03
CA ALA A 485 21.70 26.96 -5.21
C ALA A 485 20.66 26.20 -4.36
N TYR A 486 20.28 24.96 -4.72
CA TYR A 486 19.21 24.23 -4.03
C TYR A 486 19.30 24.16 -2.50
N PRO A 487 20.48 23.95 -1.89
CA PRO A 487 20.58 23.96 -0.43
C PRO A 487 20.16 25.29 0.20
N ASP A 488 20.53 26.42 -0.43
CA ASP A 488 20.19 27.76 0.07
C ASP A 488 18.72 28.13 -0.21
N LEU A 489 18.18 27.69 -1.36
CA LEU A 489 16.76 27.84 -1.68
C LEU A 489 15.88 27.07 -0.68
N ALA A 490 16.26 25.85 -0.34
CA ALA A 490 15.58 25.04 0.67
C ALA A 490 15.74 25.61 2.08
N ASP A 491 16.93 26.09 2.48
CA ASP A 491 17.10 26.75 3.79
C ASP A 491 16.30 28.06 3.91
N ALA A 492 16.03 28.74 2.78
CA ALA A 492 15.08 29.87 2.71
C ALA A 492 13.59 29.44 2.72
N GLY A 493 13.30 28.14 2.55
CA GLY A 493 11.96 27.55 2.64
C GLY A 493 11.32 27.15 1.31
N LEU A 494 12.01 27.28 0.18
CA LEU A 494 11.52 26.81 -1.13
C LEU A 494 11.57 25.28 -1.22
N HIS A 495 10.49 24.70 -1.73
CA HIS A 495 10.34 23.25 -1.88
C HIS A 495 9.41 22.89 -3.03
N GLY A 496 9.53 21.69 -3.57
CA GLY A 496 8.69 21.22 -4.66
C GLY A 496 9.46 20.42 -5.69
N TYR A 497 9.08 20.56 -6.95
CA TYR A 497 9.49 19.68 -8.02
C TYR A 497 10.03 20.44 -9.23
N GLY A 498 10.97 19.80 -9.92
CA GLY A 498 11.45 20.24 -11.22
C GLY A 498 11.88 19.06 -12.07
N SER A 499 12.15 19.31 -13.34
CA SER A 499 12.64 18.31 -14.27
C SER A 499 13.43 18.95 -15.40
N TRP A 500 14.30 18.17 -16.03
CA TRP A 500 15.04 18.60 -17.21
C TRP A 500 15.46 17.42 -18.08
N ALA A 501 15.74 17.72 -19.34
CA ALA A 501 16.38 16.81 -20.28
C ALA A 501 17.31 17.60 -21.20
N ALA A 502 18.46 17.02 -21.56
CA ALA A 502 19.28 17.54 -22.65
C ALA A 502 18.69 17.17 -24.03
N ASN A 503 17.93 16.07 -24.10
CA ASN A 503 17.25 15.59 -25.29
C ASN A 503 15.99 14.80 -24.88
N SER A 504 14.82 15.18 -25.39
CA SER A 504 13.52 14.57 -25.06
C SER A 504 12.65 14.41 -26.31
N TYR A 505 11.83 13.36 -26.33
CA TYR A 505 10.82 13.12 -27.37
C TYR A 505 9.64 14.10 -27.31
N ALA A 506 9.45 14.79 -26.17
CA ALA A 506 8.37 15.73 -25.93
C ALA A 506 8.91 17.02 -25.30
N PRO A 507 8.21 18.16 -25.42
CA PRO A 507 8.70 19.40 -24.84
C PRO A 507 8.80 19.32 -23.30
N VAL A 508 9.93 19.77 -22.77
CA VAL A 508 10.29 19.71 -21.35
C VAL A 508 9.69 20.89 -20.57
N ILE A 509 9.37 21.99 -21.26
CA ILE A 509 8.73 23.18 -20.67
C ILE A 509 7.28 23.25 -21.18
N PRO A 510 6.27 23.13 -20.29
CA PRO A 510 4.86 23.18 -20.68
C PRO A 510 4.50 24.43 -21.51
N GLY A 511 3.85 24.21 -22.65
CA GLY A 511 3.39 25.28 -23.55
C GLY A 511 4.47 25.90 -24.45
N LEU A 512 5.72 25.43 -24.39
CA LEU A 512 6.83 25.85 -25.28
C LEU A 512 7.34 24.66 -26.10
N PRO A 513 8.01 24.86 -27.25
CA PRO A 513 8.45 23.77 -28.14
C PRO A 513 9.81 23.15 -27.76
N TYR A 514 10.37 23.47 -26.59
CA TYR A 514 11.73 23.08 -26.20
C TYR A 514 11.84 21.62 -25.76
N THR A 515 12.48 20.78 -26.57
CA THR A 515 12.85 19.37 -26.25
C THR A 515 14.12 19.25 -25.42
N THR A 516 14.95 20.31 -25.39
CA THR A 516 16.04 20.51 -24.43
C THR A 516 15.64 21.63 -23.48
N GLY A 517 15.69 21.40 -22.17
CA GLY A 517 15.36 22.44 -21.21
C GLY A 517 15.18 21.94 -19.79
N TYR A 518 14.88 22.87 -18.90
CA TYR A 518 14.65 22.71 -17.48
C TYR A 518 13.41 23.49 -17.06
N SER A 519 12.61 22.94 -16.16
CA SER A 519 11.58 23.71 -15.44
C SER A 519 11.44 23.26 -13.99
N HIS A 520 11.01 24.16 -13.11
CA HIS A 520 10.55 23.82 -11.76
C HIS A 520 9.30 24.60 -11.34
N ALA A 521 8.63 24.09 -10.33
CA ALA A 521 7.62 24.77 -9.54
C ALA A 521 7.94 24.57 -8.04
N LEU A 522 8.41 25.64 -7.39
CA LEU A 522 8.79 25.64 -5.98
C LEU A 522 7.81 26.50 -5.17
N GLY A 523 7.15 25.89 -4.20
CA GLY A 523 6.32 26.56 -3.20
C GLY A 523 7.12 27.04 -1.99
N MET A 524 6.54 27.98 -1.24
CA MET A 524 7.03 28.48 0.04
C MET A 524 5.81 28.69 0.96
N ILE A 525 5.56 27.72 1.84
CA ILE A 525 4.36 27.65 2.69
C ILE A 525 4.42 28.72 3.78
N GLY A 526 3.33 29.50 3.92
CA GLY A 526 3.20 30.56 4.93
C GLY A 526 4.04 31.81 4.64
N LYS A 527 4.47 32.01 3.39
CA LYS A 527 5.38 33.08 2.96
C LYS A 527 4.81 33.88 1.79
N THR A 528 5.51 34.96 1.43
CA THR A 528 5.06 35.95 0.44
C THR A 528 5.89 35.88 -0.86
N ILE A 529 5.41 36.52 -1.94
CA ILE A 529 6.17 36.64 -3.19
C ILE A 529 7.51 37.38 -2.99
N PRO A 530 7.61 38.48 -2.22
CA PRO A 530 8.90 39.06 -1.84
C PRO A 530 9.87 38.08 -1.20
N ASP A 531 9.43 37.21 -0.28
CA ASP A 531 10.30 36.20 0.34
C ASP A 531 10.88 35.24 -0.72
N ALA A 532 10.03 34.73 -1.63
CA ALA A 532 10.44 33.84 -2.71
C ALA A 532 11.39 34.52 -3.71
N LYS A 533 11.15 35.79 -4.05
CA LYS A 533 12.04 36.58 -4.92
C LYS A 533 13.41 36.80 -4.28
N ASN A 534 13.44 37.18 -3.00
CA ASN A 534 14.67 37.41 -2.26
C ASN A 534 15.49 36.10 -2.13
N ALA A 535 14.83 34.97 -1.89
CA ALA A 535 15.48 33.66 -1.86
C ALA A 535 16.16 33.29 -3.19
N PHE A 536 15.54 33.64 -4.32
CA PHE A 536 16.07 33.32 -5.66
C PHE A 536 16.99 34.41 -6.26
N GLU A 537 17.08 35.60 -5.65
CA GLU A 537 17.78 36.78 -6.21
C GLU A 537 19.24 36.50 -6.60
N SER A 538 20.01 35.85 -5.72
CA SER A 538 21.41 35.50 -5.98
C SER A 538 21.57 34.54 -7.17
N THR A 539 20.63 33.60 -7.33
CA THR A 539 20.60 32.66 -8.45
C THR A 539 20.23 33.37 -9.75
N ALA A 540 19.21 34.22 -9.72
CA ALA A 540 18.81 35.04 -10.88
C ALA A 540 19.93 35.98 -11.34
N ALA A 541 20.67 36.60 -10.41
CA ALA A 541 21.80 37.47 -10.74
C ALA A 541 22.93 36.70 -11.47
N LYS A 542 23.27 35.49 -11.01
CA LYS A 542 24.25 34.61 -11.69
C LYS A 542 23.78 34.16 -13.08
N LEU A 543 22.48 33.90 -13.24
CA LEU A 543 21.89 33.46 -14.51
C LEU A 543 21.69 34.58 -15.54
N SER A 544 21.72 35.85 -15.11
CA SER A 544 21.39 37.00 -15.97
C SER A 544 22.27 37.15 -17.21
N VAL A 545 23.51 36.64 -17.18
CA VAL A 545 24.45 36.70 -18.31
C VAL A 545 24.05 35.81 -19.50
N TYR A 546 23.21 34.80 -19.24
CA TYR A 546 22.73 33.83 -20.25
C TYR A 546 21.37 34.22 -20.86
N ASN A 547 20.59 35.08 -20.17
CA ASN A 547 19.20 35.34 -20.54
C ASN A 547 19.10 36.22 -21.80
N GLY A 548 18.50 35.68 -22.86
CA GLY A 548 18.36 36.34 -24.16
C GLY A 548 19.66 36.42 -24.97
N THR A 549 20.78 35.89 -24.46
CA THR A 549 22.07 35.80 -25.16
C THR A 549 22.28 34.39 -25.72
N SER A 550 22.17 33.36 -24.88
CA SER A 550 22.25 31.96 -25.28
C SER A 550 21.13 31.08 -24.74
N LEU A 551 20.45 31.49 -23.66
CA LEU A 551 19.32 30.80 -23.07
C LEU A 551 18.06 31.67 -23.06
N TYR A 552 16.91 31.06 -23.31
CA TYR A 552 15.63 31.54 -22.82
C TYR A 552 15.57 31.30 -21.32
N ILE A 553 15.31 32.34 -20.51
CA ILE A 553 15.07 32.21 -19.07
C ILE A 553 13.82 33.00 -18.66
N ARG A 554 12.91 32.34 -17.94
CA ARG A 554 11.68 32.93 -17.41
C ARG A 554 11.45 32.52 -15.97
N SER A 555 10.91 33.44 -15.16
CA SER A 555 10.40 33.12 -13.83
C SER A 555 9.12 33.91 -13.54
N ASP A 556 8.08 33.22 -13.07
CA ASP A 556 6.80 33.77 -12.67
C ASP A 556 6.55 33.47 -11.19
N TYR A 557 5.74 34.30 -10.54
CA TYR A 557 5.48 34.20 -9.10
C TYR A 557 3.98 34.28 -8.83
N PHE A 558 3.49 33.40 -7.97
CA PHE A 558 2.08 33.22 -7.65
C PHE A 558 1.86 33.23 -6.14
N THR A 559 0.62 33.50 -5.73
CA THR A 559 0.16 33.31 -4.34
C THR A 559 -1.14 32.53 -4.38
N PHE A 560 -1.18 31.43 -3.65
CA PHE A 560 -2.37 30.61 -3.46
C PHE A 560 -2.94 30.85 -2.05
N PRO A 561 -4.24 31.18 -1.92
CA PRO A 561 -4.93 31.32 -0.63
C PRO A 561 -4.78 30.11 0.30
N THR A 562 -4.68 28.89 -0.24
CA THR A 562 -4.55 27.65 0.53
C THR A 562 -3.53 26.68 -0.07
N TYR A 563 -3.02 25.77 0.74
CA TYR A 563 -2.18 24.67 0.28
C TYR A 563 -2.88 23.76 -0.75
N ALA A 564 -4.18 23.50 -0.60
CA ALA A 564 -4.92 22.64 -1.53
C ALA A 564 -4.99 23.22 -2.96
N GLU A 565 -5.11 24.55 -3.06
CA GLU A 565 -5.11 25.26 -4.34
C GLU A 565 -3.71 25.28 -4.98
N TYR A 566 -2.66 25.51 -4.18
CA TYR A 566 -1.27 25.36 -4.62
C TYR A 566 -0.98 23.94 -5.12
N TYR A 567 -1.38 22.93 -4.34
CA TYR A 567 -1.19 21.51 -4.68
C TYR A 567 -1.84 21.20 -6.02
N ARG A 568 -3.15 21.48 -6.20
CA ARG A 568 -3.85 21.23 -7.48
C ARG A 568 -3.21 21.93 -8.67
N THR A 569 -2.68 23.13 -8.48
CA THR A 569 -2.18 23.96 -9.59
C THR A 569 -0.75 23.59 -10.01
N LEU A 570 0.13 23.29 -9.04
CA LEU A 570 1.57 23.17 -9.29
C LEU A 570 2.19 21.82 -8.86
N SER A 571 1.43 20.88 -8.30
CA SER A 571 1.96 19.56 -7.88
C SER A 571 1.08 18.36 -8.20
N GLY A 572 -0.25 18.50 -8.20
CA GLY A 572 -1.21 17.39 -8.20
C GLY A 572 -1.42 16.70 -9.54
N GLY A 573 -0.38 16.64 -10.36
CA GLY A 573 -0.39 15.89 -11.62
C GLY A 573 -0.33 14.39 -11.38
N VAL A 574 -1.06 13.62 -12.19
CA VAL A 574 -0.92 12.17 -12.26
C VAL A 574 0.31 11.86 -13.12
N ALA A 575 1.23 11.03 -12.62
CA ALA A 575 2.40 10.63 -13.38
C ALA A 575 1.99 9.71 -14.55
N PRO A 576 2.61 9.85 -15.74
CA PRO A 576 2.40 8.90 -16.82
C PRO A 576 2.93 7.52 -16.43
N VAL A 577 2.10 6.49 -16.63
CA VAL A 577 2.40 5.08 -16.36
C VAL A 577 2.29 4.26 -17.65
N GLY A 578 2.64 2.97 -17.59
CA GLY A 578 2.65 2.09 -18.77
C GLY A 578 3.83 2.35 -19.71
N SER A 579 4.93 2.89 -19.17
CA SER A 579 6.16 3.18 -19.89
C SER A 579 7.26 2.19 -19.52
N ASP A 580 7.83 1.54 -20.53
CA ASP A 580 9.00 0.68 -20.44
C ASP A 580 10.27 1.54 -20.22
N GLY A 581 11.06 1.24 -19.17
CA GLY A 581 12.31 1.96 -18.91
C GLY A 581 13.06 1.51 -17.66
N ALA A 582 14.24 2.09 -17.47
CA ALA A 582 15.05 1.98 -16.27
C ALA A 582 15.19 3.35 -15.60
N ALA A 583 15.08 3.38 -14.28
CA ALA A 583 15.25 4.58 -13.48
C ALA A 583 16.15 4.30 -12.28
N GLY A 584 16.88 5.33 -11.83
CA GLY A 584 17.74 5.27 -10.66
C GLY A 584 17.90 6.63 -10.03
N SER A 585 18.29 6.69 -8.76
CA SER A 585 18.27 7.94 -8.01
C SER A 585 19.36 8.07 -6.96
N ARG A 586 19.57 9.31 -6.50
CA ARG A 586 20.47 9.63 -5.39
C ARG A 586 19.88 10.75 -4.54
N LEU A 587 20.14 10.68 -3.24
CA LEU A 587 19.98 11.78 -2.32
C LEU A 587 21.26 12.64 -2.40
N LEU A 588 21.12 13.94 -2.69
CA LEU A 588 22.25 14.87 -2.80
C LEU A 588 22.25 15.86 -1.64
N ASP A 589 23.37 15.87 -0.91
CA ASP A 589 23.63 16.80 0.19
C ASP A 589 24.27 18.10 -0.29
N ARG A 590 24.42 19.04 0.64
CA ARG A 590 25.06 20.34 0.36
C ARG A 590 26.49 20.15 -0.18
N LYS A 591 27.25 19.19 0.34
CA LYS A 591 28.62 18.88 -0.11
C LYS A 591 28.66 18.47 -1.59
N ALA A 592 27.77 17.56 -2.01
CA ALA A 592 27.65 17.13 -3.39
C ALA A 592 27.22 18.28 -4.31
N LEU A 593 26.23 19.08 -3.89
CA LEU A 593 25.68 20.19 -4.69
C LEU A 593 26.62 21.40 -4.79
N THR A 594 27.53 21.61 -3.83
CA THR A 594 28.53 22.70 -3.89
C THR A 594 29.89 22.27 -4.48
N ASN A 595 30.05 21.00 -4.86
CA ASN A 595 31.25 20.53 -5.57
C ASN A 595 31.13 20.86 -7.07
N SER A 596 31.54 22.06 -7.48
CA SER A 596 31.32 22.57 -8.85
C SER A 596 31.81 21.63 -9.96
N GLU A 597 32.99 21.02 -9.80
CA GLU A 597 33.55 20.10 -10.80
C GLU A 597 32.77 18.78 -10.82
N GLY A 598 32.56 18.17 -9.65
CA GLY A 598 31.80 16.93 -9.53
C GLY A 598 30.35 17.08 -10.02
N LEU A 599 29.70 18.20 -9.67
CA LEU A 599 28.35 18.53 -10.10
C LEU A 599 28.27 18.69 -11.62
N LYS A 600 29.18 19.46 -12.23
CA LYS A 600 29.21 19.63 -13.69
C LYS A 600 29.48 18.30 -14.41
N ASN A 601 30.34 17.44 -13.86
CA ASN A 601 30.59 16.10 -14.41
C ASN A 601 29.36 15.18 -14.29
N MET A 602 28.66 15.21 -13.16
CA MET A 602 27.40 14.48 -12.96
C MET A 602 26.33 14.97 -13.94
N LEU A 603 26.09 16.29 -14.04
CA LEU A 603 25.10 16.85 -14.96
C LEU A 603 25.40 16.54 -16.44
N ASN A 604 26.66 16.60 -16.88
CA ASN A 604 27.02 16.16 -18.23
C ASN A 604 26.81 14.65 -18.43
N THR A 605 27.02 13.84 -17.40
CA THR A 605 26.78 12.39 -17.48
C THR A 605 25.29 12.09 -17.55
N THR A 606 24.45 12.70 -16.69
CA THR A 606 23.01 12.46 -16.66
C THR A 606 22.22 13.21 -17.75
N ALA A 607 22.87 14.13 -18.47
CA ALA A 607 22.35 14.69 -19.72
C ALA A 607 22.24 13.63 -20.84
N GLY A 608 23.15 12.63 -20.81
CA GLY A 608 23.25 11.61 -21.84
C GLY A 608 24.04 12.06 -23.08
N SER A 609 24.25 11.12 -23.99
CA SER A 609 24.90 11.34 -25.28
C SER A 609 23.91 11.89 -26.32
N PRO A 610 24.37 12.53 -27.42
CA PRO A 610 23.49 12.93 -28.51
C PRO A 610 22.68 11.74 -29.06
N GLY A 611 21.34 11.85 -29.08
CA GLY A 611 20.43 10.78 -29.46
C GLY A 611 20.04 9.81 -28.34
N GLU A 612 20.62 9.96 -27.14
CA GLU A 612 20.14 9.33 -25.91
C GLU A 612 19.00 10.19 -25.32
N PHE A 613 17.94 9.56 -24.81
CA PHE A 613 16.76 10.26 -24.31
C PHE A 613 16.59 9.97 -22.82
N LEU A 614 17.04 10.93 -22.00
CA LEU A 614 17.04 10.83 -20.54
C LEU A 614 16.20 11.93 -19.92
N GLN A 615 15.32 11.55 -19.02
CA GLN A 615 14.58 12.47 -18.17
C GLN A 615 15.26 12.52 -16.80
N ASN A 616 15.61 13.71 -16.35
CA ASN A 616 16.01 13.96 -14.97
C ASN A 616 14.83 14.60 -14.23
N SER A 617 14.52 14.07 -13.05
CA SER A 617 13.48 14.59 -12.15
C SER A 617 14.10 15.01 -10.83
N ILE A 618 13.61 16.11 -10.29
CA ILE A 618 14.18 16.81 -9.15
C ILE A 618 13.10 16.99 -8.09
N SER A 619 13.36 16.49 -6.90
CA SER A 619 12.52 16.65 -5.73
C SER A 619 13.27 17.44 -4.65
N LEU A 620 13.00 18.74 -4.55
CA LEU A 620 13.48 19.62 -3.49
C LEU A 620 12.49 19.56 -2.31
N VAL A 621 12.52 18.44 -1.60
CA VAL A 621 11.44 18.02 -0.67
C VAL A 621 11.95 17.73 0.75
N SER A 622 13.22 18.04 1.00
CA SER A 622 13.91 17.81 2.28
C SER A 622 14.46 19.12 2.85
N GLY A 623 15.40 19.06 3.79
CA GLY A 623 15.79 20.19 4.63
C GLY A 623 14.74 20.45 5.73
N GLY A 624 14.77 21.65 6.31
CA GLY A 624 13.68 22.14 7.18
C GLY A 624 13.31 21.18 8.31
N GLN A 625 12.06 20.71 8.30
CA GLN A 625 11.54 19.75 9.28
C GLN A 625 12.06 18.32 9.07
N VAL A 626 12.33 17.89 7.82
CA VAL A 626 12.91 16.55 7.55
C VAL A 626 14.26 16.39 8.26
N PHE A 627 15.06 17.46 8.35
CA PHE A 627 16.33 17.46 9.09
C PHE A 627 16.12 17.49 10.61
N LYS A 628 15.15 18.24 11.12
CA LYS A 628 14.81 18.27 12.56
C LYS A 628 14.29 16.91 13.06
N ASP A 629 13.58 16.19 12.20
CA ASP A 629 13.09 14.83 12.45
C ASP A 629 14.23 13.78 12.49
N SER A 630 15.51 14.17 12.36
CA SER A 630 16.64 13.32 12.77
C SER A 630 16.61 12.94 14.26
N ALA A 631 15.91 13.73 15.09
CA ALA A 631 15.69 13.45 16.50
C ALA A 631 14.51 12.51 16.80
N GLU A 632 13.74 12.08 15.79
CA GLU A 632 12.60 11.14 15.95
C GLU A 632 13.11 9.72 16.28
N PRO A 633 12.89 9.19 17.50
CA PRO A 633 13.43 7.89 17.88
C PRO A 633 12.78 6.72 17.12
N TYR A 634 11.57 6.89 16.57
CA TYR A 634 10.81 5.84 15.90
C TYR A 634 10.78 5.99 14.37
N SER A 635 11.87 6.47 13.76
CA SER A 635 12.03 6.57 12.30
C SER A 635 12.87 5.42 11.75
N GLY A 636 12.36 4.69 10.75
CA GLY A 636 13.08 3.68 9.96
C GLY A 636 13.68 4.22 8.65
N VAL A 637 13.40 5.47 8.30
CA VAL A 637 13.85 6.15 7.08
C VAL A 637 15.38 6.13 6.95
N ASN A 638 15.88 5.97 5.71
CA ASN A 638 17.29 6.15 5.37
C ASN A 638 17.85 7.48 5.95
N PRO A 639 18.89 7.44 6.80
CA PRO A 639 19.48 8.65 7.39
C PRO A 639 19.93 9.71 6.38
N GLY A 640 20.22 9.36 5.13
CA GLY A 640 20.56 10.33 4.07
C GLY A 640 19.51 11.40 3.84
N TRP A 641 18.22 11.11 4.08
CA TRP A 641 17.16 12.12 4.04
C TRP A 641 17.36 13.24 5.06
N ARG A 642 18.04 12.97 6.17
CA ARG A 642 18.27 13.93 7.27
C ARG A 642 19.43 14.91 7.00
N THR A 643 20.14 14.74 5.87
CA THR A 643 21.27 15.58 5.46
C THR A 643 21.22 16.03 3.99
N SER A 644 20.41 15.36 3.17
CA SER A 644 20.27 15.65 1.74
C SER A 644 19.07 16.55 1.46
N TYR A 645 19.27 17.53 0.58
CA TYR A 645 18.23 18.50 0.20
C TYR A 645 17.45 18.03 -1.03
N LEU A 646 18.16 17.40 -1.96
CA LEU A 646 17.64 16.96 -3.24
C LEU A 646 17.47 15.45 -3.26
N HIS A 647 16.34 14.98 -3.77
CA HIS A 647 16.23 13.65 -4.35
C HIS A 647 16.26 13.83 -5.88
N ASN A 648 17.29 13.31 -6.54
CA ASN A 648 17.48 13.39 -7.99
C ASN A 648 17.26 12.00 -8.60
N ILE A 649 16.39 11.91 -9.59
CA ILE A 649 16.10 10.70 -10.36
C ILE A 649 16.60 10.92 -11.79
N VAL A 650 17.24 9.91 -12.37
CA VAL A 650 17.50 9.81 -13.81
C VAL A 650 16.74 8.60 -14.35
N ALA A 651 16.07 8.76 -15.49
CA ALA A 651 15.32 7.70 -16.15
C ALA A 651 15.58 7.69 -17.65
N GLY A 652 15.75 6.49 -18.21
CA GLY A 652 15.89 6.24 -19.65
C GLY A 652 14.92 5.16 -20.10
N GLY A 653 14.31 5.35 -21.28
CA GLY A 653 13.40 4.38 -21.90
C GLY A 653 14.04 3.62 -23.05
N TRP A 654 13.29 2.66 -23.61
CA TRP A 654 13.63 2.00 -24.88
C TRP A 654 12.38 1.87 -25.76
N PRO A 655 12.53 1.76 -27.09
CA PRO A 655 11.38 1.56 -27.99
C PRO A 655 10.60 0.26 -27.68
N PRO A 656 9.27 0.23 -27.88
CA PRO A 656 8.49 -1.00 -27.82
C PRO A 656 9.07 -2.10 -28.71
N GLY A 657 9.04 -3.35 -28.23
CA GLY A 657 9.60 -4.50 -28.94
C GLY A 657 11.14 -4.62 -28.91
N SER A 658 11.86 -3.73 -28.21
CA SER A 658 13.32 -3.85 -28.02
C SER A 658 13.72 -5.19 -27.41
N ASP A 659 14.84 -5.74 -27.87
CA ASP A 659 15.35 -7.03 -27.41
C ASP A 659 15.93 -6.98 -25.98
N ALA A 660 16.12 -8.16 -25.39
CA ALA A 660 16.62 -8.28 -24.01
C ALA A 660 18.04 -7.69 -23.83
N ALA A 661 18.87 -7.68 -24.87
CA ALA A 661 20.21 -7.11 -24.82
C ALA A 661 20.15 -5.57 -24.76
N THR A 662 19.25 -4.95 -25.53
CA THR A 662 18.99 -3.51 -25.52
C THR A 662 18.46 -3.07 -24.16
N LYS A 663 17.45 -3.77 -23.61
CA LYS A 663 16.91 -3.49 -22.27
C LYS A 663 18.00 -3.60 -21.20
N ALA A 664 18.81 -4.67 -21.24
CA ALA A 664 19.93 -4.86 -20.31
C ALA A 664 21.02 -3.78 -20.44
N ALA A 665 21.28 -3.26 -21.65
CA ALA A 665 22.23 -2.18 -21.87
C ALA A 665 21.74 -0.85 -21.25
N VAL A 666 20.47 -0.50 -21.39
CA VAL A 666 19.87 0.70 -20.77
C VAL A 666 19.88 0.58 -19.24
N HIS A 667 19.49 -0.58 -18.70
CA HIS A 667 19.63 -0.84 -17.26
C HIS A 667 21.07 -0.64 -16.78
N LYS A 668 22.04 -1.29 -17.43
CA LYS A 668 23.45 -1.21 -17.06
C LYS A 668 23.98 0.23 -17.08
N ASP A 669 23.63 1.01 -18.09
CA ASP A 669 24.02 2.42 -18.17
C ASP A 669 23.42 3.26 -17.03
N ILE A 670 22.12 3.09 -16.73
CA ILE A 670 21.48 3.76 -15.60
C ILE A 670 22.18 3.39 -14.27
N THR A 671 22.42 2.10 -14.01
CA THR A 671 23.07 1.60 -12.78
C THR A 671 24.53 2.05 -12.65
N GLU A 672 25.37 1.74 -13.64
CA GLU A 672 26.83 1.86 -13.54
C GLU A 672 27.34 3.25 -13.91
N VAL A 673 26.68 3.94 -14.85
CA VAL A 673 27.16 5.23 -15.39
C VAL A 673 26.37 6.38 -14.77
N LYS A 674 25.05 6.40 -14.94
CA LYS A 674 24.24 7.57 -14.55
C LYS A 674 24.10 7.69 -13.03
N VAL A 675 23.63 6.64 -12.34
CA VAL A 675 23.62 6.57 -10.88
C VAL A 675 25.04 6.53 -10.31
N GLY A 676 25.98 5.86 -10.99
CA GLY A 676 27.41 5.88 -10.65
C GLY A 676 27.99 7.29 -10.52
N SER A 677 27.68 8.19 -11.47
CA SER A 677 28.12 9.60 -11.42
C SER A 677 27.53 10.38 -10.24
N MET A 678 26.26 10.12 -9.87
CA MET A 678 25.63 10.71 -8.69
C MET A 678 26.23 10.14 -7.38
N ARG A 679 26.50 8.83 -7.34
CA ARG A 679 27.14 8.16 -6.21
C ARG A 679 28.57 8.66 -5.99
N ALA A 680 29.30 9.02 -7.05
CA ALA A 680 30.64 9.58 -6.96
C ALA A 680 30.69 10.95 -6.23
N ILE A 681 29.67 11.79 -6.39
CA ILE A 681 29.57 13.08 -5.67
C ILE A 681 28.89 12.96 -4.29
N ALA A 682 28.03 11.96 -4.11
CA ALA A 682 27.28 11.70 -2.87
C ALA A 682 27.40 10.23 -2.40
N PRO A 683 28.60 9.78 -1.97
CA PRO A 683 28.87 8.36 -1.66
C PRO A 683 28.20 7.85 -0.37
N ASP A 684 27.86 8.75 0.54
CA ASP A 684 27.44 8.43 1.92
C ASP A 684 25.94 8.67 2.20
N THR A 685 25.17 9.14 1.20
CA THR A 685 23.76 9.54 1.36
C THR A 685 22.77 8.42 1.03
N GLY A 686 23.03 7.62 0.00
CA GLY A 686 22.08 6.63 -0.53
C GLY A 686 21.03 7.22 -1.46
N CYS A 687 19.89 6.55 -1.55
CA CYS A 687 18.76 6.88 -2.43
C CYS A 687 17.41 6.62 -1.75
N TYR A 688 16.31 6.80 -2.49
CA TYR A 688 14.94 6.60 -2.00
C TYR A 688 14.32 5.35 -2.63
N MET A 689 14.14 4.31 -1.83
CA MET A 689 13.75 2.95 -2.23
C MET A 689 12.46 2.79 -3.07
N ASN A 690 11.62 3.82 -3.16
CA ASN A 690 10.39 3.78 -3.97
C ASN A 690 10.60 4.28 -5.41
N GLU A 691 11.66 5.05 -5.63
CA GLU A 691 12.02 5.71 -6.89
C GLU A 691 13.53 5.48 -7.15
N ALA A 692 13.96 4.23 -7.03
CA ALA A 692 15.36 3.80 -7.09
C ALA A 692 15.57 2.68 -8.10
N ASP A 693 16.84 2.41 -8.39
CA ASP A 693 17.22 1.35 -9.30
C ASP A 693 16.98 -0.03 -8.67
N ARG A 694 16.14 -0.83 -9.31
CA ARG A 694 15.84 -2.21 -8.90
C ARG A 694 17.08 -3.11 -8.95
N LEU A 695 18.06 -2.80 -9.81
CA LEU A 695 19.24 -3.62 -10.06
C LEU A 695 20.49 -3.11 -9.33
N ASP A 696 20.34 -2.13 -8.42
CA ASP A 696 21.45 -1.62 -7.61
C ASP A 696 22.10 -2.76 -6.78
N PRO A 697 23.37 -3.13 -7.03
CA PRO A 697 24.04 -4.18 -6.25
C PRO A 697 24.25 -3.77 -4.79
N ASP A 698 24.27 -2.47 -4.50
CA ASP A 698 24.46 -1.91 -3.16
C ASP A 698 23.14 -1.56 -2.46
N TYR A 699 21.97 -2.02 -2.95
CA TYR A 699 20.65 -1.57 -2.48
C TYR A 699 20.48 -1.63 -0.95
N LEU A 700 21.03 -2.64 -0.26
CA LEU A 700 20.93 -2.73 1.20
C LEU A 700 21.59 -1.54 1.90
N LYS A 701 22.73 -1.06 1.39
CA LYS A 701 23.40 0.15 1.87
C LYS A 701 22.63 1.39 1.41
N ASP A 702 22.31 1.48 0.13
CA ASP A 702 21.82 2.73 -0.45
C ASP A 702 20.33 3.02 -0.14
N PHE A 703 19.50 2.00 0.12
CA PHE A 703 18.07 2.16 0.43
C PHE A 703 17.81 2.37 1.93
N TYR A 704 18.62 1.78 2.80
CA TYR A 704 18.39 1.71 4.25
C TYR A 704 19.49 2.38 5.08
N GLY A 705 20.73 2.44 4.57
CA GLY A 705 21.87 3.07 5.23
C GLY A 705 22.07 2.59 6.67
N GLY A 706 22.35 3.53 7.57
CA GLY A 706 22.51 3.25 9.01
C GLY A 706 21.26 2.72 9.71
N ALA A 707 20.08 2.71 9.08
CA ALA A 707 18.88 2.10 9.64
C ALA A 707 18.82 0.57 9.44
N LEU A 708 19.61 0.01 8.52
CA LEU A 708 19.52 -1.41 8.14
C LEU A 708 19.55 -2.40 9.33
N PRO A 709 20.44 -2.29 10.34
CA PRO A 709 20.53 -3.30 11.40
C PRO A 709 19.26 -3.42 12.26
N LYS A 710 18.61 -2.29 12.59
CA LYS A 710 17.33 -2.30 13.33
C LYS A 710 16.17 -2.80 12.48
N LEU A 711 16.20 -2.54 11.17
CA LEU A 711 15.22 -3.05 10.22
C LEU A 711 15.34 -4.57 10.04
N GLN A 712 16.56 -5.11 9.92
CA GLN A 712 16.81 -6.55 9.89
C GLN A 712 16.37 -7.25 11.18
N ALA A 713 16.62 -6.63 12.35
CA ALA A 713 16.13 -7.15 13.63
C ALA A 713 14.60 -7.23 13.68
N ALA A 714 13.90 -6.18 13.22
CA ALA A 714 12.44 -6.18 13.11
C ALA A 714 11.93 -7.24 12.11
N LYS A 715 12.57 -7.37 10.94
CA LYS A 715 12.26 -8.41 9.95
C LYS A 715 12.32 -9.81 10.56
N LYS A 716 13.44 -10.14 11.23
CA LYS A 716 13.64 -11.44 11.89
C LYS A 716 12.63 -11.71 13.00
N LYS A 717 12.19 -10.68 13.74
CA LYS A 717 11.20 -10.82 14.81
C LYS A 717 9.78 -11.04 14.29
N TYR A 718 9.34 -10.26 13.30
CA TYR A 718 7.95 -10.22 12.85
C TYR A 718 7.64 -11.16 11.67
N ASP A 719 8.67 -11.60 10.94
CA ASP A 719 8.56 -12.61 9.89
C ASP A 719 9.80 -13.53 9.80
N PRO A 720 10.04 -14.38 10.82
CA PRO A 720 11.18 -15.31 10.84
C PRO A 720 11.13 -16.39 9.75
N THR A 721 9.97 -16.63 9.14
CA THR A 721 9.78 -17.66 8.11
C THR A 721 9.77 -17.12 6.66
N GLY A 722 9.93 -15.80 6.48
CA GLY A 722 9.86 -15.15 5.17
C GLY A 722 8.55 -15.42 4.44
N VAL A 723 7.42 -15.12 5.08
CA VAL A 723 6.09 -15.01 4.44
C VAL A 723 6.05 -13.79 3.54
N PHE A 724 6.61 -12.67 4.01
CA PHE A 724 6.65 -11.40 3.30
C PHE A 724 7.95 -11.27 2.51
N TYR A 725 7.88 -11.41 1.19
CA TYR A 725 9.00 -11.18 0.30
C TYR A 725 8.62 -10.14 -0.75
N CYS A 726 9.52 -9.20 -0.99
CA CYS A 726 9.53 -8.36 -2.17
C CYS A 726 10.98 -8.11 -2.62
N PRO A 727 11.24 -7.91 -3.93
CA PRO A 727 12.55 -7.53 -4.43
C PRO A 727 13.06 -6.24 -3.75
N THR A 728 14.37 -6.16 -3.50
CA THR A 728 15.07 -5.06 -2.78
C THR A 728 14.59 -4.75 -1.36
N CYS A 729 13.64 -5.51 -0.82
CA CYS A 729 13.17 -5.39 0.55
C CYS A 729 14.18 -5.97 1.56
N VAL A 730 14.09 -5.58 2.84
CA VAL A 730 14.99 -6.09 3.89
C VAL A 730 14.80 -7.60 4.07
N GLY A 731 15.89 -8.36 3.93
CA GLY A 731 15.89 -9.83 3.94
C GLY A 731 15.48 -10.47 2.61
N SER A 732 15.40 -9.71 1.51
CA SER A 732 15.16 -10.25 0.17
C SER A 732 16.40 -10.91 -0.44
N ASP A 733 17.59 -10.55 0.03
CA ASP A 733 18.89 -11.18 -0.21
C ASP A 733 18.98 -12.64 0.26
N GLU A 734 18.14 -13.04 1.23
CA GLU A 734 18.00 -14.45 1.62
C GLU A 734 17.24 -15.30 0.59
N TRP A 735 16.80 -14.74 -0.54
CA TRP A 735 15.98 -15.43 -1.54
C TRP A 735 16.47 -15.18 -2.97
N LYS A 736 16.21 -16.15 -3.86
CA LYS A 736 16.47 -16.11 -5.30
C LYS A 736 15.35 -16.81 -6.06
N GLU A 737 15.09 -16.40 -7.29
CA GLU A 737 14.19 -17.13 -8.19
C GLU A 737 14.98 -18.24 -8.90
N ASP A 738 14.41 -19.45 -9.01
CA ASP A 738 15.01 -20.55 -9.77
C ASP A 738 14.65 -20.50 -11.27
N ALA A 739 15.14 -21.47 -12.05
CA ALA A 739 14.85 -21.54 -13.50
C ALA A 739 13.37 -21.79 -13.84
N LEU A 740 12.54 -22.12 -12.84
CA LEU A 740 11.08 -22.26 -12.93
C LEU A 740 10.35 -21.06 -12.29
N TRP A 741 11.06 -19.98 -11.98
CA TRP A 741 10.58 -18.75 -11.33
C TRP A 741 10.05 -18.95 -9.90
N ARG A 742 10.36 -20.08 -9.27
CA ARG A 742 9.99 -20.35 -7.88
C ARG A 742 10.91 -19.58 -6.95
N LEU A 743 10.32 -18.92 -5.96
CA LEU A 743 11.07 -18.16 -4.96
C LEU A 743 11.70 -19.14 -3.94
N CYS A 744 13.01 -19.31 -4.00
CA CYS A 744 13.78 -20.24 -3.17
C CYS A 744 14.73 -19.51 -2.23
N LYS A 745 15.05 -20.12 -1.08
CA LYS A 745 16.13 -19.61 -0.23
C LYS A 745 17.46 -19.56 -1.01
N ALA A 746 18.22 -18.48 -0.81
CA ALA A 746 19.62 -18.42 -1.19
C ALA A 746 20.40 -19.51 -0.42
N GLN A 747 21.48 -20.01 -1.02
CA GLN A 747 22.34 -21.06 -0.47
C GLN A 747 23.62 -20.44 0.07
#